data_AF-A6FZK9-F1
#
_entry.id   AF-A6FZK9-F1
#
_cell.length_a   1.000
_cell.length_b   1.000
_cell.length_c   1.000
_cell.angle_alpha   90.00
_cell.angle_beta   90.00
_cell.angle_gamma   90.00
#
_symmetry.space_group_name_H-M   'P 1'
#
loop_
_entity.id
_entity.type
_entity.pdbx_description
1 polymer ?
#
loop_
_entity_poly.entity_id
_entity_poly.type
_entity_poly.pdbx_seq_one_letter_code
_entity_poly.pdbx_strand_id
1 'polypeptide(L)'
;MLAAAGCSGDDLTEVVGDEASTTGTDTADTGTETDTETDTDSESESETTGMPCPAGTEDCPCTAQGECDPGLSCVGGTCTPEVPPQCGNDIVEGDEECDDGNFVDDDGCTNACTLPACGDGVVQAGEGCDDGNTVDEDECTNACALPTCGDGILQAGEECDDADPVDEDECTTACTLPVCGDGYIQLGEGEECDDGNFEDDDACPSTCLPATCGDGFVWAGQEECDDGDNGVETDACLSGCVAASCGDALVWEGVEACDDGNDAPADGCNPDCVESGSVRWEQVLDTGPDSCDYFLGVASASLDGVVAVGSTNKVSDVLADCQIVVRSYTADGTLIWTDSPLTGPNCDEAWSVAVDDDGRVWVAGFVYDPVNERDQWLAVYAPDGEQQWSQTYDSGLSDWAYGVAIDSAGRGVMVGAEQSATLGFDLRVRVVTDSGVTAWTSLIDDATTDFARDVTTFGDTTYIAGFAGPAGDEDGLVLALDLEGNSLWSQLHAGAAAGTDRFGGVAVNAGGEVVSVGFETGPVYHDVVVKKHAPGGAPVWTEVWDNPDLNWGDRAQEVTIDSLGAIVVAGQTWTAGQDFDDYDTWLRKYDTDGNELWTRTEAGPVDGEDVWWAVAAAPNDDLLVAGTMTSETGCKDAVLRRYAP
;
A
#
# COMPACT_ATOMS: atom_id res chain seq x y z
N MET A 1 0.41 -37.32 3.98
CA MET A 1 0.41 -38.80 3.87
C MET A 1 -0.71 -39.19 2.89
N LEU A 2 -0.42 -40.08 1.92
CA LEU A 2 -1.22 -40.53 0.74
C LEU A 2 -1.32 -39.51 -0.43
N ALA A 3 -0.64 -39.66 -1.59
CA ALA A 3 -0.63 -40.66 -2.70
C ALA A 3 -1.68 -40.34 -3.80
N ALA A 4 -1.52 -40.48 -5.13
CA ALA A 4 -0.42 -40.70 -6.10
C ALA A 4 -1.05 -40.69 -7.54
N ALA A 5 -0.26 -40.32 -8.58
CA ALA A 5 -0.36 -40.68 -10.03
C ALA A 5 -1.64 -40.26 -10.84
N GLY A 6 -1.63 -39.96 -12.15
CA GLY A 6 -0.64 -39.88 -13.23
C GLY A 6 -1.33 -39.89 -14.63
N CYS A 7 -0.77 -39.12 -15.58
CA CYS A 7 -0.67 -39.29 -17.06
C CYS A 7 -1.82 -39.08 -18.09
N SER A 8 -1.36 -38.49 -19.23
CA SER A 8 -1.78 -38.52 -20.66
C SER A 8 -2.87 -37.55 -21.13
N GLY A 9 -2.78 -36.86 -22.28
CA GLY A 9 -1.79 -36.83 -23.38
C GLY A 9 -2.07 -35.59 -24.28
N ASP A 10 -1.02 -34.97 -24.83
CA ASP A 10 -0.66 -34.93 -26.28
C ASP A 10 -1.51 -34.00 -27.17
N ASP A 11 -0.88 -32.95 -27.73
CA ASP A 11 -0.66 -32.70 -29.19
C ASP A 11 0.02 -31.31 -29.36
N LEU A 12 1.35 -31.22 -29.51
CA LEU A 12 2.12 -30.99 -30.77
C LEU A 12 1.53 -29.86 -31.64
N THR A 13 2.22 -28.74 -31.90
CA THR A 13 3.53 -28.65 -32.56
C THR A 13 4.16 -27.26 -32.36
N GLU A 14 5.44 -27.25 -31.99
CA GLU A 14 6.36 -26.10 -32.06
C GLU A 14 7.07 -26.01 -33.44
N VAL A 15 7.72 -24.86 -33.66
CA VAL A 15 9.15 -24.66 -34.05
C VAL A 15 9.21 -23.59 -35.15
N VAL A 16 9.47 -22.31 -34.85
CA VAL A 16 10.75 -21.62 -34.48
C VAL A 16 11.69 -21.46 -35.68
N GLY A 17 12.24 -20.24 -35.88
CA GLY A 17 13.64 -20.13 -36.31
C GLY A 17 14.02 -18.95 -37.23
N ASP A 18 14.16 -17.79 -36.60
CA ASP A 18 15.10 -16.68 -36.83
C ASP A 18 16.28 -16.80 -37.83
N GLU A 19 16.48 -15.68 -38.53
CA GLU A 19 17.72 -14.91 -38.77
C GLU A 19 18.95 -15.54 -39.46
N ALA A 20 19.34 -14.94 -40.61
CA ALA A 20 20.50 -14.03 -40.71
C ALA A 20 21.23 -14.07 -42.08
N SER A 21 21.65 -12.86 -42.50
CA SER A 21 22.97 -12.54 -43.08
C SER A 21 23.20 -12.44 -44.61
N THR A 22 23.08 -11.19 -45.10
CA THR A 22 24.09 -10.35 -45.80
C THR A 22 24.72 -10.69 -47.17
N THR A 23 24.78 -9.63 -48.00
CA THR A 23 25.78 -9.22 -49.03
C THR A 23 25.78 -10.01 -50.35
N GLY A 24 25.93 -9.45 -51.55
CA GLY A 24 26.17 -8.10 -52.06
C GLY A 24 26.55 -8.17 -53.55
N THR A 25 26.26 -7.09 -54.29
CA THR A 25 26.93 -6.55 -55.51
C THR A 25 26.94 -7.29 -56.87
N ASP A 26 26.44 -6.53 -57.86
CA ASP A 26 27.03 -6.18 -59.18
C ASP A 26 26.90 -7.03 -60.47
N THR A 27 26.34 -6.34 -61.48
CA THR A 27 26.73 -6.22 -62.90
C THR A 27 26.29 -7.23 -63.99
N ALA A 28 25.60 -6.64 -64.98
CA ALA A 28 25.83 -6.68 -66.44
C ALA A 28 25.53 -7.94 -67.28
N ASP A 29 24.55 -7.76 -68.17
CA ASP A 29 24.63 -7.82 -69.65
C ASP A 29 24.86 -9.16 -70.39
N THR A 30 24.17 -9.24 -71.54
CA THR A 30 24.39 -10.06 -72.75
C THR A 30 23.86 -11.49 -72.89
N GLY A 31 23.27 -11.73 -74.08
CA GLY A 31 23.28 -12.99 -74.85
C GLY A 31 22.11 -13.93 -74.58
N THR A 32 21.03 -13.99 -75.36
CA THR A 32 20.89 -14.40 -76.79
C THR A 32 21.30 -15.86 -77.07
N GLU A 33 20.60 -16.45 -78.05
CA GLU A 33 20.74 -17.76 -78.74
C GLU A 33 19.64 -18.78 -78.33
N THR A 34 18.53 -18.85 -79.09
CA THR A 34 18.28 -19.71 -80.29
C THR A 34 18.00 -21.18 -79.91
N ASP A 35 17.22 -22.02 -80.57
CA ASP A 35 16.75 -22.24 -81.96
C ASP A 35 15.30 -22.81 -81.86
N THR A 36 14.42 -22.90 -82.86
CA THR A 36 14.56 -23.76 -84.05
C THR A 36 13.32 -23.58 -84.96
N GLU A 37 13.57 -23.21 -86.22
CA GLU A 37 13.08 -23.80 -87.48
C GLU A 37 11.65 -24.39 -87.57
N THR A 38 10.88 -23.93 -88.57
CA THR A 38 10.63 -24.71 -89.80
C THR A 38 9.80 -23.94 -90.84
N ASP A 39 10.47 -23.62 -91.95
CA ASP A 39 10.11 -23.88 -93.36
C ASP A 39 8.64 -23.82 -93.82
N THR A 40 8.37 -22.98 -94.82
CA THR A 40 8.25 -23.44 -96.23
C THR A 40 8.13 -22.27 -97.22
N ASP A 41 9.16 -22.14 -98.05
CA ASP A 41 9.15 -22.14 -99.54
C ASP A 41 8.06 -21.33 -100.30
N SER A 42 8.35 -20.59 -101.37
CA SER A 42 9.60 -20.26 -102.06
C SER A 42 9.31 -19.27 -103.20
N GLU A 43 10.14 -18.24 -103.27
CA GLU A 43 10.81 -17.62 -104.44
C GLU A 43 10.32 -17.98 -105.87
N SER A 44 10.18 -16.97 -106.71
CA SER A 44 11.11 -16.78 -107.86
C SER A 44 10.78 -15.55 -108.69
N GLU A 45 11.77 -14.64 -108.80
CA GLU A 45 11.87 -13.64 -109.84
C GLU A 45 12.31 -14.26 -111.18
N SER A 46 12.04 -13.59 -112.31
CA SER A 46 13.00 -13.37 -113.41
C SER A 46 12.36 -12.84 -114.71
N GLU A 47 12.84 -11.66 -115.11
CA GLU A 47 13.20 -11.19 -116.46
C GLU A 47 12.16 -10.86 -117.55
N THR A 48 12.04 -9.54 -117.75
CA THR A 48 12.07 -8.76 -119.01
C THR A 48 11.87 -9.48 -120.35
N THR A 49 10.81 -9.10 -121.08
CA THR A 49 10.85 -8.86 -122.53
C THR A 49 9.80 -7.80 -122.92
N GLY A 50 10.19 -6.80 -123.69
CA GLY A 50 9.32 -5.70 -124.11
C GLY A 50 8.18 -6.14 -125.03
N MET A 51 6.95 -5.69 -124.70
CA MET A 51 5.77 -5.62 -125.58
C MET A 51 4.86 -4.50 -125.01
N PRO A 52 3.98 -3.86 -125.82
CA PRO A 52 3.56 -2.46 -125.67
C PRO A 52 2.73 -2.18 -124.41
N CYS A 53 2.79 -0.93 -123.90
CA CYS A 53 2.07 -0.53 -122.70
C CYS A 53 0.56 -0.85 -122.80
N PRO A 54 0.01 -1.64 -121.86
CA PRO A 54 -1.44 -1.81 -121.73
C PRO A 54 -2.07 -0.47 -121.35
N ALA A 55 -3.07 -0.04 -122.10
CA ALA A 55 -3.82 1.17 -121.78
C ALA A 55 -4.38 1.08 -120.35
N GLY A 56 -4.07 2.07 -119.51
CA GLY A 56 -4.62 2.22 -118.15
C GLY A 56 -3.68 2.02 -116.97
N THR A 57 -2.44 1.61 -117.22
CA THR A 57 -1.41 1.43 -116.17
C THR A 57 -0.67 2.75 -115.84
N GLU A 58 -0.05 2.81 -114.66
CA GLU A 58 0.77 3.95 -114.19
C GLU A 58 1.78 4.39 -115.27
N ASP A 59 1.95 5.70 -115.44
CA ASP A 59 2.81 6.33 -116.46
C ASP A 59 2.42 6.11 -117.94
N CYS A 60 1.24 5.57 -118.23
CA CYS A 60 0.74 5.44 -119.60
C CYS A 60 -0.33 6.47 -119.99
N PRO A 61 -0.42 6.81 -121.29
CA PRO A 61 -1.25 7.93 -121.75
C PRO A 61 -2.75 7.64 -121.66
N CYS A 62 -3.51 8.57 -121.06
CA CYS A 62 -4.96 8.52 -120.93
C CYS A 62 -5.62 9.68 -121.68
N THR A 63 -6.77 9.45 -122.34
CA THR A 63 -7.44 10.48 -123.18
C THR A 63 -8.81 10.97 -122.70
N ALA A 64 -9.42 10.32 -121.71
CA ALA A 64 -10.55 10.83 -120.93
C ALA A 64 -10.85 9.88 -119.74
N GLN A 65 -11.51 10.41 -118.69
CA GLN A 65 -11.79 9.67 -117.46
C GLN A 65 -12.51 8.33 -117.71
N GLY A 66 -11.89 7.25 -117.23
CA GLY A 66 -12.43 5.89 -117.29
C GLY A 66 -11.45 4.82 -117.79
N GLU A 67 -10.21 5.18 -118.13
CA GLU A 67 -9.20 4.22 -118.62
C GLU A 67 -8.07 3.92 -117.64
N CYS A 68 -7.93 4.57 -116.48
CA CYS A 68 -6.89 4.24 -115.49
C CYS A 68 -7.33 3.12 -114.53
N ASP A 69 -6.40 2.25 -114.14
CA ASP A 69 -6.63 1.21 -113.13
C ASP A 69 -7.05 1.83 -111.76
N PRO A 70 -7.85 1.12 -110.94
CA PRO A 70 -8.29 1.62 -109.64
C PRO A 70 -7.11 2.03 -108.75
N GLY A 71 -7.14 3.25 -108.20
CA GLY A 71 -6.05 3.85 -107.42
C GLY A 71 -5.20 4.88 -108.19
N LEU A 72 -5.46 5.08 -109.49
CA LEU A 72 -4.81 6.08 -110.33
C LEU A 72 -5.83 7.08 -110.90
N SER A 73 -5.45 8.36 -110.96
CA SER A 73 -6.26 9.42 -111.58
C SER A 73 -5.58 9.96 -112.85
N CYS A 74 -6.35 10.27 -113.89
CA CYS A 74 -5.82 10.82 -115.14
C CYS A 74 -5.54 12.32 -114.98
N VAL A 75 -4.31 12.66 -114.58
CA VAL A 75 -3.86 14.04 -114.40
C VAL A 75 -2.81 14.37 -115.47
N GLY A 76 -3.05 15.42 -116.26
CA GLY A 76 -2.08 15.87 -117.26
C GLY A 76 -1.87 14.94 -118.47
N GLY A 77 -2.77 13.97 -118.69
CA GLY A 77 -2.70 13.02 -119.81
C GLY A 77 -1.97 11.71 -119.47
N THR A 78 -1.63 11.48 -118.21
CA THR A 78 -1.01 10.28 -117.66
C THR A 78 -1.75 9.82 -116.40
N CYS A 79 -1.82 8.52 -116.13
CA CYS A 79 -2.40 7.98 -114.90
C CYS A 79 -1.38 8.08 -113.74
N THR A 80 -1.70 8.84 -112.67
CA THR A 80 -0.83 9.05 -111.49
C THR A 80 -1.52 8.65 -110.18
N PRO A 81 -0.78 8.18 -109.16
CA PRO A 81 -1.33 7.82 -107.85
C PRO A 81 -1.91 9.02 -107.08
N GLU A 82 -2.96 8.79 -106.29
CA GLU A 82 -3.50 9.74 -105.31
C GLU A 82 -2.64 9.66 -104.03
N VAL A 83 -2.02 10.76 -103.59
CA VAL A 83 -1.14 10.76 -102.40
C VAL A 83 -2.03 10.86 -101.15
N PRO A 84 -1.92 9.94 -100.16
CA PRO A 84 -2.66 10.06 -98.91
C PRO A 84 -2.17 11.27 -98.10
N PRO A 85 -3.04 11.90 -97.27
CA PRO A 85 -2.65 13.01 -96.40
C PRO A 85 -1.49 12.58 -95.49
N GLN A 86 -0.53 13.49 -95.26
CA GLN A 86 0.68 13.23 -94.48
C GLN A 86 0.91 14.34 -93.47
N CYS A 87 0.90 13.97 -92.19
CA CYS A 87 1.21 14.88 -91.10
C CYS A 87 2.65 15.41 -91.17
N GLY A 88 2.85 16.67 -90.81
CA GLY A 88 4.14 17.37 -90.73
C GLY A 88 4.59 18.04 -92.03
N ASN A 89 3.67 18.32 -92.97
CA ASN A 89 3.96 18.88 -94.29
C ASN A 89 3.56 20.36 -94.48
N ASP A 90 3.13 21.03 -93.42
CA ASP A 90 2.66 22.43 -93.33
C ASP A 90 1.33 22.67 -94.08
N ILE A 91 0.55 21.60 -94.30
CA ILE A 91 -0.75 21.65 -94.99
C ILE A 91 -1.76 20.79 -94.22
N VAL A 92 -2.75 21.43 -93.59
CA VAL A 92 -3.88 20.70 -92.97
C VAL A 92 -4.77 20.10 -94.07
N GLU A 93 -4.73 18.78 -94.23
CA GLU A 93 -5.47 18.05 -95.25
C GLU A 93 -6.10 16.74 -94.74
N GLY A 94 -7.23 16.33 -95.33
CA GLY A 94 -7.96 15.14 -94.85
C GLY A 94 -8.62 15.37 -93.49
N ASP A 95 -8.31 14.49 -92.52
CA ASP A 95 -8.88 14.47 -91.17
C ASP A 95 -7.93 15.08 -90.11
N GLU A 96 -6.87 15.77 -90.55
CA GLU A 96 -5.92 16.47 -89.67
C GLU A 96 -6.57 17.68 -88.98
N GLU A 97 -6.36 17.85 -87.68
CA GLU A 97 -6.85 19.01 -86.91
C GLU A 97 -5.86 20.18 -86.96
N CYS A 98 -4.57 19.87 -87.12
CA CYS A 98 -3.46 20.81 -87.31
C CYS A 98 -2.35 20.15 -88.14
N ASP A 99 -1.39 20.95 -88.61
CA ASP A 99 -0.09 20.52 -89.17
C ASP A 99 0.84 21.74 -89.09
N ASP A 100 1.99 21.60 -88.41
CA ASP A 100 2.94 22.70 -88.19
C ASP A 100 4.27 22.51 -88.94
N GLY A 101 4.29 21.62 -89.93
CA GLY A 101 5.38 21.46 -90.88
C GLY A 101 6.60 20.73 -90.34
N ASN A 102 6.48 20.04 -89.21
CA ASN A 102 7.56 19.26 -88.65
C ASN A 102 7.08 17.95 -87.96
N PHE A 103 7.99 17.21 -87.33
CA PHE A 103 7.70 15.94 -86.62
C PHE A 103 8.19 15.99 -85.17
N VAL A 104 7.95 17.11 -84.50
CA VAL A 104 8.19 17.35 -83.09
C VAL A 104 6.83 17.29 -82.41
N ASP A 105 6.73 16.56 -81.31
CA ASP A 105 5.42 16.24 -80.71
C ASP A 105 4.98 17.30 -79.67
N ASP A 106 5.92 18.08 -79.15
CA ASP A 106 5.74 19.03 -78.04
C ASP A 106 5.60 20.50 -78.47
N ASP A 107 5.29 20.77 -79.75
CA ASP A 107 5.10 22.11 -80.30
C ASP A 107 3.67 22.39 -80.83
N GLY A 108 3.51 22.91 -82.04
CA GLY A 108 2.25 23.51 -82.50
C GLY A 108 1.20 22.47 -82.91
N CYS A 109 1.62 21.24 -83.15
CA CYS A 109 0.79 20.12 -83.55
C CYS A 109 1.46 18.79 -83.20
N THR A 110 0.71 17.78 -82.74
CA THR A 110 1.30 16.46 -82.49
C THR A 110 1.69 15.78 -83.80
N ASN A 111 2.56 14.76 -83.72
CA ASN A 111 2.93 13.89 -84.83
C ASN A 111 1.74 13.08 -85.40
N ALA A 112 0.61 13.06 -84.70
CA ALA A 112 -0.64 12.47 -85.14
C ALA A 112 -1.57 13.49 -85.84
N CYS A 113 -1.12 14.74 -85.99
CA CYS A 113 -1.88 15.85 -86.54
C CYS A 113 -3.17 16.17 -85.77
N THR A 114 -3.08 16.04 -84.45
CA THR A 114 -4.10 16.49 -83.50
C THR A 114 -3.57 17.69 -82.74
N LEU A 115 -4.47 18.56 -82.27
CA LEU A 115 -4.06 19.67 -81.44
C LEU A 115 -3.46 19.13 -80.13
N PRO A 116 -2.33 19.70 -79.65
CA PRO A 116 -1.77 19.33 -78.36
C PRO A 116 -2.81 19.53 -77.26
N ALA A 117 -2.99 18.53 -76.41
CA ALA A 117 -3.95 18.57 -75.32
C ALA A 117 -3.42 17.81 -74.12
N CYS A 118 -3.78 18.29 -72.93
CA CYS A 118 -3.45 17.58 -71.71
C CYS A 118 -4.09 16.18 -71.67
N GLY A 119 -3.28 15.16 -71.39
CA GLY A 119 -3.67 13.76 -71.34
C GLY A 119 -3.45 13.00 -72.66
N ASP A 120 -2.65 13.54 -73.58
CA ASP A 120 -2.34 12.89 -74.87
C ASP A 120 -1.03 12.06 -74.85
N GLY A 121 -0.31 12.10 -73.73
CA GLY A 121 0.91 11.36 -73.46
C GLY A 121 2.18 12.13 -73.81
N VAL A 122 2.06 13.41 -74.18
CA VAL A 122 3.17 14.26 -74.61
C VAL A 122 3.20 15.55 -73.81
N VAL A 123 4.24 15.74 -72.98
CA VAL A 123 4.42 16.98 -72.19
C VAL A 123 4.81 18.15 -73.09
N GLN A 124 3.92 19.13 -73.24
CA GLN A 124 4.09 20.28 -74.12
C GLN A 124 4.67 21.50 -73.40
N ALA A 125 5.07 22.52 -74.17
CA ALA A 125 5.65 23.75 -73.62
C ALA A 125 4.63 24.55 -72.77
N GLY A 126 4.68 24.36 -71.45
CA GLY A 126 3.77 25.00 -70.49
C GLY A 126 3.11 24.01 -69.52
N GLU A 127 3.19 22.72 -69.84
CA GLU A 127 2.72 21.61 -69.00
C GLU A 127 3.80 21.21 -67.98
N GLY A 128 3.38 20.88 -66.77
CA GLY A 128 4.23 20.33 -65.72
C GLY A 128 4.39 18.81 -65.80
N CYS A 129 3.41 18.13 -66.40
CA CYS A 129 3.33 16.69 -66.63
C CYS A 129 2.28 16.40 -67.73
N ASP A 130 2.25 15.15 -68.23
CA ASP A 130 1.17 14.55 -69.04
C ASP A 130 1.34 13.02 -68.95
N ASP A 131 0.33 12.30 -68.49
CA ASP A 131 0.37 10.85 -68.29
C ASP A 131 -0.51 10.05 -69.28
N GLY A 132 -0.99 10.72 -70.33
CA GLY A 132 -1.70 10.10 -71.44
C GLY A 132 -3.12 9.65 -71.13
N ASN A 133 -3.74 10.18 -70.08
CA ASN A 133 -5.13 9.90 -69.78
C ASN A 133 -5.87 11.13 -69.22
N THR A 134 -7.15 10.97 -68.85
CA THR A 134 -7.98 12.08 -68.34
C THR A 134 -8.54 11.82 -66.94
N VAL A 135 -7.77 11.13 -66.10
CA VAL A 135 -8.05 10.85 -64.69
C VAL A 135 -7.32 11.94 -63.90
N ASP A 136 -7.98 12.52 -62.89
CA ASP A 136 -7.36 13.61 -62.11
C ASP A 136 -6.55 13.06 -60.93
N GLU A 137 -6.81 11.81 -60.53
CA GLU A 137 -6.33 11.17 -59.30
C GLU A 137 -4.99 10.40 -59.41
N ASP A 138 -4.27 10.52 -60.53
CA ASP A 138 -3.03 9.78 -60.84
C ASP A 138 -1.79 10.68 -60.99
N GLU A 139 -0.85 10.34 -61.88
CA GLU A 139 0.47 10.96 -61.90
C GLU A 139 0.45 12.39 -62.45
N CYS A 140 -0.63 12.80 -63.12
CA CYS A 140 -0.84 14.13 -63.65
C CYS A 140 -2.30 14.57 -63.62
N THR A 141 -2.58 15.80 -63.17
CA THR A 141 -3.95 16.36 -63.23
C THR A 141 -4.38 16.62 -64.67
N ASN A 142 -5.70 16.67 -64.94
CA ASN A 142 -6.28 17.03 -66.24
C ASN A 142 -5.97 18.48 -66.69
N ALA A 143 -5.33 19.27 -65.83
CA ALA A 143 -4.81 20.60 -66.12
C ALA A 143 -3.31 20.60 -66.49
N CYS A 144 -2.70 19.42 -66.58
CA CYS A 144 -1.28 19.21 -66.85
C CYS A 144 -0.38 19.91 -65.83
N ALA A 145 -0.82 19.90 -64.59
CA ALA A 145 -0.07 20.30 -63.42
C ALA A 145 0.29 19.06 -62.61
N LEU A 146 1.50 19.06 -62.03
CA LEU A 146 1.89 18.02 -61.09
C LEU A 146 0.92 18.02 -59.90
N PRO A 147 0.49 16.84 -59.43
CA PRO A 147 -0.36 16.74 -58.25
C PRO A 147 0.33 17.42 -57.06
N THR A 148 -0.42 18.26 -56.35
CA THR A 148 0.07 18.95 -55.14
C THR A 148 -0.99 18.96 -54.07
N CYS A 149 -0.59 18.65 -52.84
CA CYS A 149 -1.47 18.75 -51.69
C CYS A 149 -2.12 20.14 -51.55
N GLY A 150 -3.44 20.15 -51.37
CA GLY A 150 -4.26 21.36 -51.26
C GLY A 150 -4.79 21.87 -52.61
N ASP A 151 -4.82 21.03 -53.65
CA ASP A 151 -5.37 21.38 -54.97
C ASP A 151 -6.84 20.97 -55.16
N GLY A 152 -7.41 20.29 -54.17
CA GLY A 152 -8.79 19.83 -54.10
C GLY A 152 -9.04 18.47 -54.75
N ILE A 153 -7.97 17.75 -55.11
CA ILE A 153 -8.03 16.44 -55.75
C ILE A 153 -7.25 15.44 -54.91
N LEU A 154 -7.92 14.42 -54.38
CA LEU A 154 -7.29 13.40 -53.54
C LEU A 154 -6.44 12.43 -54.38
N GLN A 155 -5.12 12.54 -54.25
CA GLN A 155 -4.17 11.78 -55.06
C GLN A 155 -3.79 10.42 -54.49
N ALA A 156 -3.27 9.53 -55.34
CA ALA A 156 -2.77 8.24 -54.92
C ALA A 156 -1.55 8.37 -53.97
N GLY A 157 -1.80 8.26 -52.67
CA GLY A 157 -0.78 8.41 -51.61
C GLY A 157 -1.10 9.51 -50.61
N GLU A 158 -2.10 10.34 -50.89
CA GLU A 158 -2.68 11.31 -49.96
C GLU A 158 -3.78 10.64 -49.13
N GLU A 159 -3.90 11.02 -47.86
CA GLU A 159 -4.97 10.56 -46.98
C GLU A 159 -6.20 11.51 -47.03
N CYS A 160 -5.97 12.79 -47.33
CA CYS A 160 -6.96 13.86 -47.49
C CYS A 160 -6.45 14.94 -48.47
N ASP A 161 -7.35 15.81 -48.96
CA ASP A 161 -7.05 17.09 -49.62
C ASP A 161 -8.29 18.00 -49.49
N ASP A 162 -8.16 19.17 -48.85
CA ASP A 162 -9.24 20.14 -48.59
C ASP A 162 -9.13 21.44 -49.42
N ALA A 163 -8.32 21.41 -50.48
CA ALA A 163 -8.15 22.49 -51.45
C ALA A 163 -7.56 23.80 -50.89
N ASP A 164 -6.83 23.75 -49.77
CA ASP A 164 -6.06 24.88 -49.30
C ASP A 164 -4.74 24.50 -48.59
N PRO A 165 -3.83 25.47 -48.33
CA PRO A 165 -2.55 25.21 -47.70
C PRO A 165 -2.52 25.64 -46.22
N VAL A 166 -3.50 25.21 -45.43
CA VAL A 166 -3.59 25.42 -43.97
C VAL A 166 -3.33 24.08 -43.27
N ASP A 167 -2.70 24.09 -42.09
CA ASP A 167 -2.43 22.84 -41.33
C ASP A 167 -3.42 22.65 -40.16
N GLU A 168 -4.18 23.70 -39.81
CA GLU A 168 -5.06 23.77 -38.64
C GLU A 168 -6.55 23.46 -38.93
N ASP A 169 -6.85 22.79 -40.04
CA ASP A 169 -8.19 22.43 -40.50
C ASP A 169 -8.34 20.95 -40.88
N GLU A 170 -9.12 20.61 -41.90
CA GLU A 170 -9.58 19.22 -42.15
C GLU A 170 -8.48 18.35 -42.78
N CYS A 171 -7.43 18.96 -43.35
CA CYS A 171 -6.27 18.28 -43.91
C CYS A 171 -4.99 19.09 -43.73
N THR A 172 -3.88 18.44 -43.37
CA THR A 172 -2.59 19.15 -43.29
C THR A 172 -2.00 19.42 -44.68
N THR A 173 -1.06 20.35 -44.79
CA THR A 173 -0.32 20.65 -46.03
C THR A 173 0.59 19.50 -46.51
N ALA A 174 0.72 18.44 -45.71
CA ALA A 174 1.38 17.19 -46.07
C ALA A 174 0.40 16.11 -46.58
N CYS A 175 -0.88 16.44 -46.69
CA CYS A 175 -1.97 15.55 -47.10
C CYS A 175 -2.13 14.32 -46.22
N THR A 176 -1.87 14.52 -44.93
CA THR A 176 -2.18 13.58 -43.86
C THR A 176 -3.35 14.10 -43.05
N LEU A 177 -4.18 13.18 -42.56
CA LEU A 177 -5.31 13.54 -41.71
C LEU A 177 -4.82 14.21 -40.43
N PRO A 178 -5.61 15.13 -39.85
CA PRO A 178 -5.40 15.67 -38.51
C PRO A 178 -5.19 14.56 -37.49
N VAL A 179 -4.10 14.62 -36.73
CA VAL A 179 -3.83 13.69 -35.64
C VAL A 179 -3.24 14.44 -34.47
N CYS A 180 -3.90 14.31 -33.31
CA CYS A 180 -3.37 14.77 -32.04
C CYS A 180 -1.88 14.44 -31.84
N GLY A 181 -1.07 15.44 -31.50
CA GLY A 181 0.38 15.31 -31.34
C GLY A 181 1.18 15.60 -32.61
N ASP A 182 0.57 16.15 -33.66
CA ASP A 182 1.27 16.51 -34.91
C ASP A 182 1.83 17.96 -34.91
N GLY A 183 1.49 18.75 -33.90
CA GLY A 183 1.94 20.12 -33.69
C GLY A 183 0.95 21.20 -34.13
N TYR A 184 -0.24 20.81 -34.63
CA TYR A 184 -1.27 21.72 -35.14
C TYR A 184 -2.57 21.51 -34.38
N ILE A 185 -3.32 22.59 -34.09
CA ILE A 185 -4.58 22.50 -33.34
C ILE A 185 -5.75 22.55 -34.32
N GLN A 186 -6.41 21.43 -34.56
CA GLN A 186 -7.56 21.35 -35.48
C GLN A 186 -8.90 21.42 -34.74
N LEU A 187 -9.34 22.65 -34.40
CA LEU A 187 -10.59 22.92 -33.67
C LEU A 187 -11.86 22.30 -34.32
N GLY A 188 -11.85 22.10 -35.65
CA GLY A 188 -12.96 21.52 -36.40
C GLY A 188 -13.19 20.03 -36.09
N GLU A 189 -12.10 19.31 -35.79
CA GLU A 189 -12.10 17.87 -35.50
C GLU A 189 -12.18 17.57 -33.99
N GLY A 190 -12.25 18.61 -33.15
CA GLY A 190 -12.52 18.50 -31.72
C GLY A 190 -11.30 18.65 -30.82
N GLU A 191 -10.14 19.01 -31.38
CA GLU A 191 -8.96 19.35 -30.59
C GLU A 191 -9.10 20.72 -29.91
N GLU A 192 -8.62 20.82 -28.69
CA GLU A 192 -8.54 22.06 -27.91
C GLU A 192 -7.08 22.43 -27.54
N CYS A 193 -6.16 21.48 -27.69
CA CYS A 193 -4.71 21.64 -27.56
C CYS A 193 -3.99 20.66 -28.50
N ASP A 194 -2.74 20.95 -28.84
CA ASP A 194 -1.78 20.04 -29.48
C ASP A 194 -0.38 20.58 -29.15
N ASP A 195 0.51 19.72 -28.67
CA ASP A 195 1.86 20.10 -28.27
C ASP A 195 2.98 19.37 -29.07
N GLY A 196 2.60 18.64 -30.12
CA GLY A 196 3.49 17.92 -31.02
C GLY A 196 4.03 16.60 -30.46
N ASN A 197 3.40 16.01 -29.44
CA ASN A 197 3.78 14.72 -28.90
C ASN A 197 2.55 13.88 -28.44
N PHE A 198 2.79 12.64 -27.96
CA PHE A 198 1.76 11.70 -27.50
C PHE A 198 1.97 11.27 -26.03
N GLU A 199 2.68 12.08 -25.25
CA GLU A 199 2.92 11.84 -23.83
C GLU A 199 1.74 12.40 -23.05
N ASP A 200 1.16 11.55 -22.19
CA ASP A 200 -0.04 11.93 -21.44
C ASP A 200 0.27 12.69 -20.13
N ASP A 201 1.55 12.91 -19.81
CA ASP A 201 1.97 13.47 -18.52
C ASP A 201 2.22 14.99 -18.54
N ASP A 202 1.76 15.69 -19.58
CA ASP A 202 1.93 17.13 -19.72
C ASP A 202 0.59 17.88 -19.86
N ALA A 203 0.63 19.09 -20.40
CA ALA A 203 -0.55 19.96 -20.47
C ALA A 203 -1.54 19.57 -21.57
N CYS A 204 -1.14 18.70 -22.51
CA CYS A 204 -1.96 18.25 -23.62
C CYS A 204 -1.78 16.74 -23.84
N PRO A 205 -2.58 15.90 -23.14
CA PRO A 205 -2.54 14.47 -23.33
C PRO A 205 -2.97 14.05 -24.74
N SER A 206 -2.77 12.77 -25.08
CA SER A 206 -3.12 12.18 -26.38
C SER A 206 -4.61 12.22 -26.75
N THR A 207 -5.45 12.80 -25.90
CA THR A 207 -6.87 13.11 -26.17
C THR A 207 -7.08 14.46 -26.84
N CYS A 208 -6.04 15.31 -26.92
CA CYS A 208 -6.09 16.68 -27.45
C CYS A 208 -7.12 17.59 -26.80
N LEU A 209 -7.44 17.28 -25.54
CA LEU A 209 -8.13 18.16 -24.61
C LEU A 209 -7.11 18.61 -23.56
N PRO A 210 -7.15 19.87 -23.07
CA PRO A 210 -6.26 20.32 -22.03
C PRO A 210 -6.31 19.40 -20.81
N ALA A 211 -5.15 19.03 -20.27
CA ALA A 211 -5.08 18.21 -19.07
C ALA A 211 -5.89 18.86 -17.94
N THR A 212 -6.76 18.06 -17.33
CA THR A 212 -7.54 18.45 -16.16
C THR A 212 -7.68 17.25 -15.25
N CYS A 213 -7.50 17.48 -13.95
CA CYS A 213 -7.87 16.54 -12.91
C CYS A 213 -9.19 15.81 -13.23
N GLY A 214 -9.18 14.49 -13.07
CA GLY A 214 -10.26 13.55 -13.38
C GLY A 214 -10.40 13.18 -14.87
N ASP A 215 -9.40 13.44 -15.71
CA ASP A 215 -9.41 13.05 -17.13
C ASP A 215 -8.78 11.67 -17.41
N GLY A 216 -8.15 11.07 -16.39
CA GLY A 216 -7.50 9.77 -16.44
C GLY A 216 -5.99 9.83 -16.69
N PHE A 217 -5.39 11.02 -16.79
CA PHE A 217 -3.98 11.23 -17.04
C PHE A 217 -3.37 12.14 -15.97
N VAL A 218 -2.13 11.85 -15.56
CA VAL A 218 -1.46 12.62 -14.49
C VAL A 218 -0.66 13.75 -15.10
N TRP A 219 -1.08 15.01 -14.90
CA TRP A 219 -0.30 16.16 -15.33
C TRP A 219 0.93 16.38 -14.44
N ALA A 220 2.10 15.97 -14.93
CA ALA A 220 3.35 15.96 -14.16
C ALA A 220 3.70 17.34 -13.58
N GLY A 221 3.75 17.39 -12.25
CA GLY A 221 4.11 18.60 -11.51
C GLY A 221 2.98 19.60 -11.31
N GLN A 222 1.76 19.32 -11.81
CA GLN A 222 0.52 19.96 -11.36
C GLN A 222 -0.33 19.02 -10.50
N GLU A 223 -0.33 17.73 -10.81
CA GLU A 223 -1.14 16.69 -10.18
C GLU A 223 -0.24 15.62 -9.56
N GLU A 224 -0.66 15.07 -8.41
CA GLU A 224 0.05 13.96 -7.75
C GLU A 224 -0.48 12.59 -8.20
N CYS A 225 -1.75 12.56 -8.62
CA CYS A 225 -2.47 11.39 -9.12
C CYS A 225 -3.64 11.86 -10.01
N ASP A 226 -4.20 10.93 -10.77
CA ASP A 226 -5.46 11.09 -11.50
C ASP A 226 -6.04 9.67 -11.72
N ASP A 227 -7.28 9.44 -11.31
CA ASP A 227 -7.97 8.15 -11.46
C ASP A 227 -9.17 8.21 -12.42
N GLY A 228 -9.31 9.30 -13.16
CA GLY A 228 -10.38 9.53 -14.11
C GLY A 228 -11.71 9.91 -13.47
N ASP A 229 -11.71 10.28 -12.19
CA ASP A 229 -12.87 10.87 -11.54
C ASP A 229 -12.55 12.15 -10.74
N ASN A 230 -13.61 12.90 -10.43
CA ASN A 230 -13.54 14.24 -9.85
C ASN A 230 -14.55 14.43 -8.71
N GLY A 231 -15.06 13.32 -8.17
CA GLY A 231 -16.23 13.36 -7.30
C GLY A 231 -16.18 12.40 -6.13
N VAL A 232 -15.13 11.57 -6.06
CA VAL A 232 -14.89 10.67 -4.95
C VAL A 232 -13.77 11.27 -4.09
N GLU A 233 -14.01 11.33 -2.78
CA GLU A 233 -13.07 11.87 -1.78
C GLU A 233 -12.62 10.75 -0.83
N THR A 234 -12.85 9.50 -1.23
CA THR A 234 -12.75 8.32 -0.36
C THR A 234 -11.94 7.21 -1.01
N ASP A 235 -11.16 7.52 -2.02
CA ASP A 235 -10.26 6.62 -2.73
C ASP A 235 -8.84 7.19 -2.76
N ALA A 236 -7.97 6.59 -3.58
CA ALA A 236 -6.54 6.91 -3.57
C ALA A 236 -6.23 8.30 -4.13
N CYS A 237 -7.11 8.87 -4.96
CA CYS A 237 -6.91 10.16 -5.58
C CYS A 237 -8.10 11.07 -5.32
N LEU A 238 -7.87 12.10 -4.50
CA LEU A 238 -8.93 13.04 -4.12
C LEU A 238 -9.33 13.92 -5.31
N SER A 239 -10.50 14.55 -5.25
CA SER A 239 -11.03 15.42 -6.33
C SER A 239 -10.17 16.64 -6.69
N GLY A 240 -9.12 16.91 -5.90
CA GLY A 240 -8.10 17.90 -6.17
C GLY A 240 -6.84 17.36 -6.85
N CYS A 241 -6.83 16.09 -7.28
CA CYS A 241 -5.67 15.38 -7.82
C CYS A 241 -4.46 15.38 -6.88
N VAL A 242 -4.78 15.19 -5.60
CA VAL A 242 -3.84 14.99 -4.50
C VAL A 242 -4.04 13.56 -4.02
N ALA A 243 -2.93 12.86 -3.76
CA ALA A 243 -3.03 11.51 -3.21
C ALA A 243 -3.65 11.57 -1.81
N ALA A 244 -4.61 10.70 -1.53
CA ALA A 244 -5.18 10.58 -0.20
C ALA A 244 -4.09 10.24 0.81
N SER A 245 -4.15 10.86 1.99
CA SER A 245 -3.15 10.66 3.03
C SER A 245 -3.75 10.86 4.41
N CYS A 246 -3.40 9.97 5.33
CA CYS A 246 -3.67 10.16 6.75
C CYS A 246 -3.35 11.57 7.25
N GLY A 247 -4.31 12.18 7.94
CA GLY A 247 -4.27 13.54 8.46
C GLY A 247 -4.83 14.60 7.52
N ASP A 248 -5.48 14.25 6.40
CA ASP A 248 -6.03 15.21 5.44
C ASP A 248 -7.51 15.59 5.66
N ALA A 249 -8.12 15.03 6.71
CA ALA A 249 -9.51 15.16 7.13
C ALA A 249 -10.52 14.40 6.25
N LEU A 250 -10.05 13.52 5.38
CA LEU A 250 -10.86 12.64 4.54
C LEU A 250 -10.48 11.19 4.83
N VAL A 251 -11.48 10.29 4.80
CA VAL A 251 -11.23 8.87 5.08
C VAL A 251 -11.17 8.11 3.77
N TRP A 252 -10.02 7.51 3.48
CA TRP A 252 -9.88 6.58 2.36
C TRP A 252 -10.60 5.26 2.64
N GLU A 253 -11.75 5.04 2.00
CA GLU A 253 -12.63 3.91 2.23
C GLU A 253 -11.92 2.57 1.97
N GLY A 254 -11.88 1.73 3.00
CA GLY A 254 -11.29 0.39 2.93
C GLY A 254 -9.77 0.35 3.08
N VAL A 255 -9.11 1.50 3.24
CA VAL A 255 -7.68 1.59 3.55
C VAL A 255 -7.45 2.24 4.91
N GLU A 256 -8.13 3.34 5.20
CA GLU A 256 -8.04 4.06 6.47
C GLU A 256 -9.25 3.76 7.35
N ALA A 257 -9.02 3.53 8.64
CA ALA A 257 -10.11 3.31 9.59
C ALA A 257 -10.70 4.65 10.09
N CYS A 258 -9.88 5.70 10.11
CA CYS A 258 -10.20 7.04 10.57
C CYS A 258 -9.31 8.08 9.87
N ASP A 259 -9.68 9.35 10.01
CA ASP A 259 -8.83 10.51 9.74
C ASP A 259 -9.41 11.69 10.54
N ASP A 260 -8.58 12.38 11.33
CA ASP A 260 -9.01 13.52 12.15
C ASP A 260 -8.46 14.89 11.68
N GLY A 261 -7.83 14.91 10.50
CA GLY A 261 -7.28 16.12 9.88
C GLY A 261 -5.92 16.54 10.41
N ASN A 262 -5.21 15.66 11.13
CA ASN A 262 -3.83 15.88 11.52
C ASN A 262 -3.04 14.58 11.81
N ASP A 263 -1.73 14.72 12.02
CA ASP A 263 -0.81 13.60 12.35
C ASP A 263 -0.48 13.51 13.85
N ALA A 264 -1.28 14.10 14.73
CA ALA A 264 -1.08 13.89 16.17
C ALA A 264 -1.55 12.47 16.54
N PRO A 265 -0.82 11.76 17.41
CA PRO A 265 -1.32 10.52 17.96
C PRO A 265 -2.25 10.79 19.16
N ALA A 266 -3.15 9.84 19.41
CA ALA A 266 -4.02 9.78 20.59
C ALA A 266 -5.06 10.92 20.74
N ASP A 267 -5.38 11.65 19.68
CA ASP A 267 -6.45 12.66 19.64
C ASP A 267 -7.65 12.29 18.75
N GLY A 268 -7.67 11.05 18.24
CA GLY A 268 -8.80 10.49 17.51
C GLY A 268 -8.35 9.46 16.49
N CYS A 269 -7.38 9.83 15.66
CA CYS A 269 -6.77 8.97 14.66
C CYS A 269 -5.25 9.05 14.74
N ASN A 270 -4.59 7.90 14.79
CA ASN A 270 -3.14 7.87 14.83
C ASN A 270 -2.53 8.07 13.42
N PRO A 271 -1.25 8.45 13.29
CA PRO A 271 -0.60 8.70 11.99
C PRO A 271 -0.51 7.50 11.04
N ASP A 272 -0.85 6.30 11.52
CA ASP A 272 -1.01 5.09 10.71
C ASP A 272 -2.47 4.83 10.30
N CYS A 273 -3.36 5.82 10.48
CA CYS A 273 -4.79 5.80 10.15
C CYS A 273 -5.59 4.70 10.85
N VAL A 274 -5.17 4.44 12.09
CA VAL A 274 -5.80 3.52 13.02
C VAL A 274 -6.39 4.33 14.18
N GLU A 275 -7.64 4.08 14.52
CA GLU A 275 -8.32 4.76 15.63
C GLU A 275 -7.50 4.60 16.92
N SER A 276 -7.31 5.69 17.66
CA SER A 276 -6.59 5.67 18.94
C SER A 276 -7.29 4.73 19.93
N GLY A 277 -6.52 3.89 20.63
CA GLY A 277 -7.07 2.88 21.53
C GLY A 277 -7.89 1.77 20.83
N SER A 278 -7.75 1.58 19.51
CA SER A 278 -8.32 0.42 18.81
C SER A 278 -7.46 -0.83 18.99
N VAL A 279 -8.09 -2.02 18.93
CA VAL A 279 -7.39 -3.30 19.09
C VAL A 279 -6.65 -3.65 17.79
N ARG A 280 -5.33 -3.80 17.87
CA ARG A 280 -4.51 -4.31 16.75
C ARG A 280 -4.59 -5.83 16.65
N TRP A 281 -4.48 -6.53 17.78
CA TRP A 281 -4.65 -7.97 17.86
C TRP A 281 -5.00 -8.41 19.28
N GLU A 282 -5.52 -9.64 19.39
CA GLU A 282 -5.85 -10.31 20.64
C GLU A 282 -5.27 -11.73 20.67
N GLN A 283 -4.82 -12.16 21.85
CA GLN A 283 -4.49 -13.53 22.18
C GLN A 283 -5.33 -13.97 23.38
N VAL A 284 -6.04 -15.08 23.23
CA VAL A 284 -6.79 -15.73 24.31
C VAL A 284 -6.13 -17.05 24.65
N LEU A 285 -5.86 -17.27 25.94
CA LEU A 285 -5.42 -18.53 26.48
C LEU A 285 -6.57 -19.17 27.26
N ASP A 286 -7.10 -20.25 26.70
CA ASP A 286 -8.06 -21.17 27.30
C ASP A 286 -7.44 -22.58 27.28
N THR A 287 -7.19 -23.16 28.45
CA THR A 287 -6.61 -24.50 28.61
C THR A 287 -7.63 -25.62 28.74
N GLY A 288 -8.93 -25.32 28.62
CA GLY A 288 -10.04 -26.25 28.58
C GLY A 288 -11.37 -25.69 29.11
N PRO A 289 -12.48 -26.40 28.86
CA PRO A 289 -13.84 -25.92 29.16
C PRO A 289 -14.16 -25.70 30.66
N ASP A 290 -13.31 -26.19 31.56
CA ASP A 290 -13.41 -26.00 33.02
C ASP A 290 -12.14 -25.32 33.57
N SER A 291 -11.39 -24.57 32.74
CA SER A 291 -10.23 -23.82 33.22
C SER A 291 -10.54 -22.35 33.43
N CYS A 292 -10.04 -21.81 34.55
CA CYS A 292 -9.94 -20.37 34.78
C CYS A 292 -8.50 -19.97 34.55
N ASP A 293 -8.22 -19.32 33.43
CA ASP A 293 -6.89 -18.88 33.05
C ASP A 293 -6.78 -17.36 33.24
N TYR A 294 -5.61 -16.90 33.68
CA TYR A 294 -5.34 -15.50 34.00
C TYR A 294 -4.03 -15.06 33.37
N PHE A 295 -4.01 -13.89 32.74
CA PHE A 295 -2.79 -13.10 32.62
C PHE A 295 -2.84 -11.97 33.67
N LEU A 296 -1.76 -11.85 34.43
CA LEU A 296 -1.64 -10.92 35.55
C LEU A 296 -0.54 -9.88 35.34
N GLY A 297 0.45 -10.17 34.48
CA GLY A 297 1.55 -9.26 34.15
C GLY A 297 1.87 -9.27 32.66
N VAL A 298 2.28 -8.11 32.15
CA VAL A 298 2.75 -7.93 30.77
C VAL A 298 3.94 -6.98 30.73
N ALA A 299 4.89 -7.26 29.83
CA ALA A 299 6.01 -6.37 29.55
C ALA A 299 6.35 -6.39 28.06
N SER A 300 6.88 -5.27 27.57
CA SER A 300 7.50 -5.24 26.25
C SER A 300 8.88 -5.91 26.29
N ALA A 301 9.21 -6.61 25.22
CA ALA A 301 10.49 -7.28 25.01
C ALA A 301 11.22 -6.70 23.78
N SER A 302 12.44 -7.18 23.52
CA SER A 302 13.26 -6.74 22.38
C SER A 302 12.50 -6.81 21.04
N LEU A 303 12.70 -5.81 20.16
CA LEU A 303 12.06 -5.71 18.84
C LEU A 303 10.52 -5.66 18.89
N ASP A 304 9.97 -4.89 19.83
CA ASP A 304 8.51 -4.74 20.07
C ASP A 304 7.79 -6.06 20.39
N GLY A 305 8.53 -7.06 20.88
CA GLY A 305 7.98 -8.31 21.38
C GLY A 305 7.15 -8.09 22.65
N VAL A 306 6.40 -9.11 23.04
CA VAL A 306 5.51 -9.06 24.20
C VAL A 306 5.73 -10.30 25.06
N VAL A 307 5.82 -10.11 26.38
CA VAL A 307 5.82 -11.22 27.33
C VAL A 307 4.64 -11.05 28.27
N ALA A 308 3.86 -12.11 28.45
CA ALA A 308 2.74 -12.17 29.36
C ALA A 308 2.91 -13.33 30.35
N VAL A 309 2.54 -13.09 31.61
CA VAL A 309 2.65 -14.06 32.70
C VAL A 309 1.34 -14.13 33.49
N GLY A 310 1.10 -15.28 34.10
CA GLY A 310 -0.09 -15.48 34.89
C GLY A 310 -0.21 -16.92 35.37
N SER A 311 -1.45 -17.42 35.44
CA SER A 311 -1.73 -18.79 35.88
C SER A 311 -2.88 -19.44 35.11
N THR A 312 -2.86 -20.77 35.05
CA THR A 312 -3.92 -21.59 34.44
C THR A 312 -4.50 -22.51 35.51
N ASN A 313 -5.80 -22.44 35.79
CA ASN A 313 -6.46 -23.21 36.85
C ASN A 313 -7.42 -24.22 36.24
N LYS A 314 -7.36 -25.51 36.61
CA LYS A 314 -8.32 -26.53 36.16
C LYS A 314 -9.27 -26.93 37.27
N VAL A 315 -10.50 -26.39 37.23
CA VAL A 315 -11.52 -26.54 38.28
C VAL A 315 -11.88 -28.00 38.58
N SER A 316 -11.70 -28.90 37.61
CA SER A 316 -12.04 -30.34 37.74
C SER A 316 -10.97 -31.21 38.40
N ASP A 317 -9.77 -30.70 38.69
CA ASP A 317 -8.68 -31.46 39.29
C ASP A 317 -8.38 -30.96 40.71
N VAL A 318 -8.75 -31.76 41.71
CA VAL A 318 -8.54 -31.46 43.15
C VAL A 318 -7.06 -31.50 43.55
N LEU A 319 -6.15 -31.82 42.62
CA LEU A 319 -4.70 -31.90 42.82
C LEU A 319 -3.89 -31.17 41.73
N ALA A 320 -4.54 -30.56 40.73
CA ALA A 320 -3.91 -29.66 39.76
C ALA A 320 -4.53 -28.28 39.92
N ASP A 321 -4.16 -27.69 41.04
CA ASP A 321 -4.37 -26.29 41.34
C ASP A 321 -3.65 -25.39 40.29
N CYS A 322 -3.99 -24.10 40.27
CA CYS A 322 -3.44 -23.08 39.37
C CYS A 322 -1.93 -23.28 39.07
N GLN A 323 -1.53 -23.26 37.81
CA GLN A 323 -0.14 -23.44 37.38
C GLN A 323 0.38 -22.18 36.71
N ILE A 324 1.63 -21.82 36.98
CA ILE A 324 2.27 -20.68 36.34
C ILE A 324 2.33 -20.87 34.82
N VAL A 325 2.07 -19.81 34.08
CA VAL A 325 2.32 -19.73 32.64
C VAL A 325 3.15 -18.49 32.31
N VAL A 326 4.16 -18.69 31.46
CA VAL A 326 5.00 -17.62 30.90
C VAL A 326 4.95 -17.76 29.39
N ARG A 327 4.60 -16.70 28.68
CA ARG A 327 4.49 -16.70 27.21
C ARG A 327 5.16 -15.50 26.60
N SER A 328 5.86 -15.74 25.48
CA SER A 328 6.47 -14.70 24.67
C SER A 328 5.85 -14.70 23.28
N TYR A 329 5.61 -13.51 22.75
CA TYR A 329 4.99 -13.24 21.47
C TYR A 329 5.85 -12.25 20.69
N THR A 330 5.75 -12.37 19.37
CA THR A 330 6.22 -11.35 18.42
C THR A 330 5.36 -10.09 18.50
N ALA A 331 5.79 -9.01 17.85
CA ALA A 331 5.06 -7.75 17.82
C ALA A 331 3.64 -7.87 17.22
N ASP A 332 3.45 -8.76 16.24
CA ASP A 332 2.18 -9.09 15.59
C ASP A 332 1.32 -10.09 16.37
N GLY A 333 1.74 -10.51 17.57
CA GLY A 333 0.97 -11.42 18.43
C GLY A 333 1.17 -12.90 18.12
N THR A 334 2.10 -13.26 17.22
CA THR A 334 2.46 -14.68 16.99
C THR A 334 3.25 -15.23 18.18
N LEU A 335 2.78 -16.31 18.79
CA LEU A 335 3.46 -16.99 19.92
C LEU A 335 4.85 -17.52 19.50
N ILE A 336 5.88 -17.14 20.25
CA ILE A 336 7.28 -17.57 20.06
C ILE A 336 7.56 -18.81 20.93
N TRP A 337 7.33 -18.69 22.23
CA TRP A 337 7.56 -19.77 23.20
C TRP A 337 6.59 -19.66 24.38
N THR A 338 6.39 -20.78 25.07
CA THR A 338 5.59 -20.89 26.28
C THR A 338 6.31 -21.82 27.26
N ASP A 339 6.28 -21.47 28.54
CA ASP A 339 6.73 -22.33 29.62
C ASP A 339 5.67 -22.39 30.74
N SER A 340 5.65 -23.52 31.44
CA SER A 340 4.83 -23.76 32.62
C SER A 340 5.71 -24.45 33.66
N PRO A 341 6.47 -23.68 34.45
CA PRO A 341 7.47 -24.23 35.33
C PRO A 341 6.82 -25.14 36.38
N LEU A 342 7.43 -26.30 36.62
CA LEU A 342 6.96 -27.24 37.63
C LEU A 342 7.35 -26.75 39.03
N THR A 343 6.48 -25.94 39.64
CA THR A 343 6.67 -25.36 40.97
C THR A 343 6.02 -26.18 42.09
N GLY A 344 5.14 -27.12 41.75
CA GLY A 344 4.52 -28.01 42.70
C GLY A 344 3.14 -28.47 42.23
N PRO A 345 2.41 -29.26 43.04
CA PRO A 345 1.04 -29.65 42.74
C PRO A 345 0.00 -28.60 43.16
N ASN A 346 0.41 -27.42 43.64
CA ASN A 346 -0.47 -26.46 44.30
C ASN A 346 -0.68 -25.19 43.46
N CYS A 347 -1.57 -24.30 43.93
CA CYS A 347 -1.94 -23.07 43.21
C CYS A 347 -0.77 -22.08 43.22
N ASP A 348 0.01 -22.11 42.14
CA ASP A 348 1.17 -21.29 41.90
C ASP A 348 0.80 -20.19 40.89
N GLU A 349 1.23 -18.95 41.15
CA GLU A 349 0.83 -17.79 40.36
C GLU A 349 2.03 -16.90 40.04
N ALA A 350 2.14 -16.46 38.79
CA ALA A 350 3.04 -15.38 38.38
C ALA A 350 2.25 -14.08 38.26
N TRP A 351 2.71 -13.02 38.91
CA TRP A 351 1.98 -11.74 39.01
C TRP A 351 2.61 -10.61 38.20
N SER A 352 3.93 -10.60 38.06
CA SER A 352 4.62 -9.53 37.35
C SER A 352 5.80 -10.06 36.56
N VAL A 353 6.09 -9.35 35.48
CA VAL A 353 7.16 -9.67 34.54
C VAL A 353 7.88 -8.39 34.17
N ALA A 354 9.20 -8.47 34.03
CA ALA A 354 10.01 -7.42 33.48
C ALA A 354 11.10 -7.99 32.56
N VAL A 355 11.53 -7.21 31.58
CA VAL A 355 12.53 -7.63 30.59
C VAL A 355 13.74 -6.72 30.70
N ASP A 356 14.93 -7.30 30.84
CA ASP A 356 16.17 -6.51 30.92
C ASP A 356 16.74 -6.16 29.54
N ASP A 357 17.78 -5.31 29.51
CA ASP A 357 18.43 -4.83 28.28
C ASP A 357 19.04 -5.96 27.44
N ASP A 358 19.34 -7.12 28.04
CA ASP A 358 19.83 -8.32 27.35
C ASP A 358 18.67 -9.18 26.79
N GLY A 359 17.42 -8.76 27.00
CA GLY A 359 16.20 -9.44 26.59
C GLY A 359 15.79 -10.60 27.50
N ARG A 360 16.41 -10.74 28.69
CA ARG A 360 16.03 -11.80 29.64
C ARG A 360 14.75 -11.42 30.36
N VAL A 361 13.91 -12.42 30.57
CA VAL A 361 12.61 -12.27 31.19
C VAL A 361 12.70 -12.64 32.66
N TRP A 362 12.39 -11.67 33.53
CA TRP A 362 12.30 -11.85 34.98
C TRP A 362 10.84 -11.98 35.37
N VAL A 363 10.48 -13.05 36.06
CA VAL A 363 9.09 -13.34 36.44
C VAL A 363 9.02 -13.49 37.95
N ALA A 364 8.14 -12.73 38.59
CA ALA A 364 7.87 -12.81 40.02
C ALA A 364 6.43 -13.25 40.31
N GLY A 365 6.28 -13.93 41.44
CA GLY A 365 5.01 -14.40 41.94
C GLY A 365 5.18 -15.18 43.22
N PHE A 366 4.31 -16.14 43.47
CA PHE A 366 4.43 -17.01 44.62
C PHE A 366 4.04 -18.44 44.28
N VAL A 367 4.61 -19.36 45.03
CA VAL A 367 4.29 -20.78 44.98
C VAL A 367 3.62 -21.18 46.28
N TYR A 368 2.73 -22.16 46.25
CA TYR A 368 2.02 -22.60 47.44
C TYR A 368 2.63 -23.89 48.01
N ASP A 369 2.96 -23.87 49.31
CA ASP A 369 3.28 -25.04 50.13
C ASP A 369 2.12 -25.31 51.13
N PRO A 370 1.55 -26.53 51.18
CA PRO A 370 0.47 -26.89 52.12
C PRO A 370 0.83 -26.77 53.61
N VAL A 371 2.12 -26.60 53.96
CA VAL A 371 2.62 -26.50 55.33
C VAL A 371 2.87 -25.04 55.73
N ASN A 372 3.43 -24.22 54.84
CA ASN A 372 3.89 -22.85 55.14
C ASN A 372 3.09 -21.74 54.42
N GLU A 373 2.04 -22.11 53.66
CA GLU A 373 1.22 -21.24 52.81
C GLU A 373 1.95 -20.78 51.53
N ARG A 374 1.94 -19.48 51.19
CA ARG A 374 2.56 -18.95 49.96
C ARG A 374 4.02 -18.62 50.24
N ASP A 375 4.90 -18.89 49.28
CA ASP A 375 6.32 -18.51 49.32
C ASP A 375 6.64 -17.62 48.12
N GLN A 376 7.43 -16.57 48.32
CA GLN A 376 7.89 -15.70 47.23
C GLN A 376 8.70 -16.50 46.20
N TRP A 377 8.43 -16.28 44.92
CA TRP A 377 9.09 -16.98 43.82
C TRP A 377 9.59 -16.00 42.76
N LEU A 378 10.81 -16.25 42.27
CA LEU A 378 11.44 -15.49 41.21
C LEU A 378 12.12 -16.44 40.23
N ALA A 379 11.92 -16.22 38.93
CA ALA A 379 12.60 -16.95 37.87
C ALA A 379 13.12 -16.02 36.77
N VAL A 380 14.18 -16.47 36.09
CA VAL A 380 14.76 -15.76 34.95
C VAL A 380 14.89 -16.70 33.77
N TYR A 381 14.45 -16.21 32.61
CA TYR A 381 14.49 -16.89 31.34
C TYR A 381 15.39 -16.15 30.36
N ALA A 382 16.10 -16.90 29.53
CA ALA A 382 16.77 -16.37 28.36
C ALA A 382 15.74 -15.89 27.32
N PRO A 383 16.12 -15.01 26.35
CA PRO A 383 15.19 -14.50 25.33
C PRO A 383 14.50 -15.59 24.50
N ASP A 384 15.12 -16.78 24.38
CA ASP A 384 14.58 -17.94 23.65
C ASP A 384 13.65 -18.82 24.50
N GLY A 385 13.39 -18.45 25.76
CA GLY A 385 12.53 -19.17 26.68
C GLY A 385 13.23 -20.24 27.52
N GLU A 386 14.55 -20.41 27.42
CA GLU A 386 15.27 -21.32 28.32
C GLU A 386 15.33 -20.74 29.75
N GLN A 387 14.76 -21.46 30.73
CA GLN A 387 14.83 -21.06 32.14
C GLN A 387 16.29 -21.15 32.64
N GLN A 388 16.88 -20.01 32.98
CA GLN A 388 18.26 -19.92 33.47
C GLN A 388 18.36 -20.35 34.93
N TRP A 389 17.45 -19.84 35.76
CA TRP A 389 17.33 -20.21 37.16
C TRP A 389 15.94 -19.86 37.71
N SER A 390 15.56 -20.50 38.81
CA SER A 390 14.43 -20.10 39.66
C SER A 390 14.79 -20.27 41.12
N GLN A 391 14.15 -19.49 41.98
CA GLN A 391 14.36 -19.51 43.42
C GLN A 391 13.08 -19.19 44.18
N THR A 392 12.87 -19.90 45.28
CA THR A 392 11.84 -19.61 46.28
C THR A 392 12.46 -18.96 47.52
N TYR A 393 11.70 -18.09 48.17
CA TYR A 393 12.07 -17.40 49.39
C TYR A 393 10.96 -17.60 50.42
N ASP A 394 11.27 -18.37 51.47
CA ASP A 394 10.36 -18.80 52.52
C ASP A 394 10.86 -18.26 53.88
N SER A 395 10.05 -17.42 54.52
CA SER A 395 10.26 -16.85 55.85
C SER A 395 9.78 -17.76 56.99
N GLY A 396 9.06 -18.83 56.63
CA GLY A 396 8.36 -19.78 57.50
C GLY A 396 6.87 -19.46 57.66
N LEU A 397 6.36 -18.44 56.97
CA LEU A 397 4.98 -17.95 56.96
C LEU A 397 4.63 -17.48 55.53
N SER A 398 3.41 -16.94 55.35
CA SER A 398 2.90 -16.49 54.05
C SER A 398 3.73 -15.32 53.47
N ASP A 399 4.39 -15.55 52.35
CA ASP A 399 5.21 -14.58 51.61
C ASP A 399 4.67 -14.38 50.19
N TRP A 400 4.37 -13.14 49.84
CA TRP A 400 3.75 -12.73 48.58
C TRP A 400 4.76 -11.93 47.75
N ALA A 401 4.84 -12.20 46.44
CA ALA A 401 5.47 -11.30 45.48
C ALA A 401 4.43 -10.85 44.45
N TYR A 402 4.39 -9.55 44.18
CA TYR A 402 3.44 -8.96 43.24
C TYR A 402 4.11 -8.18 42.11
N GLY A 403 5.27 -7.57 42.36
CA GLY A 403 5.98 -6.74 41.38
C GLY A 403 7.42 -7.17 41.18
N VAL A 404 7.93 -7.04 39.95
CA VAL A 404 9.36 -7.13 39.63
C VAL A 404 9.76 -6.05 38.63
N ALA A 405 10.92 -5.43 38.86
CA ALA A 405 11.57 -4.51 37.93
C ALA A 405 13.08 -4.79 37.87
N ILE A 406 13.81 -4.17 36.94
CA ILE A 406 15.27 -4.28 36.84
C ILE A 406 15.89 -2.92 37.11
N ASP A 407 16.81 -2.84 38.07
CA ASP A 407 17.51 -1.59 38.37
C ASP A 407 18.65 -1.28 37.38
N SER A 408 19.21 -0.07 37.46
CA SER A 408 20.33 0.37 36.60
C SER A 408 21.61 -0.47 36.74
N ALA A 409 21.72 -1.32 37.77
CA ALA A 409 22.82 -2.25 37.96
C ALA A 409 22.54 -3.64 37.36
N GLY A 410 21.41 -3.83 36.67
CA GLY A 410 21.00 -5.10 36.06
C GLY A 410 20.54 -6.13 37.09
N ARG A 411 20.05 -5.69 38.26
CA ARG A 411 19.54 -6.56 39.33
C ARG A 411 18.01 -6.56 39.31
N GLY A 412 17.41 -7.72 39.53
CA GLY A 412 15.97 -7.82 39.72
C GLY A 412 15.57 -7.30 41.09
N VAL A 413 14.60 -6.39 41.12
CA VAL A 413 13.97 -5.83 42.33
C VAL A 413 12.58 -6.44 42.45
N MET A 414 12.41 -7.38 43.36
CA MET A 414 11.13 -8.03 43.64
C MET A 414 10.48 -7.42 44.88
N VAL A 415 9.19 -7.12 44.79
CA VAL A 415 8.42 -6.52 45.88
C VAL A 415 7.15 -7.31 46.20
N GLY A 416 6.71 -7.20 47.45
CA GLY A 416 5.46 -7.78 47.91
C GLY A 416 5.32 -7.62 49.43
N ALA A 417 4.87 -8.68 50.10
CA ALA A 417 4.72 -8.68 51.56
C ALA A 417 5.18 -10.01 52.16
N GLU A 418 5.64 -9.98 53.40
CA GLU A 418 5.91 -11.17 54.20
C GLU A 418 5.07 -11.12 55.47
N GLN A 419 4.49 -12.26 55.86
CA GLN A 419 3.70 -12.34 57.07
C GLN A 419 4.60 -12.36 58.31
N SER A 420 4.31 -11.49 59.26
CA SER A 420 5.05 -11.36 60.51
C SER A 420 4.48 -12.24 61.62
N ALA A 421 5.35 -12.67 62.54
CA ALA A 421 4.98 -13.49 63.71
C ALA A 421 4.01 -12.77 64.69
N THR A 422 3.82 -11.45 64.55
CA THR A 422 2.89 -10.63 65.34
C THR A 422 1.50 -10.45 64.72
N LEU A 423 1.15 -11.25 63.69
CA LEU A 423 -0.14 -11.27 62.97
C LEU A 423 -0.42 -10.04 62.09
N GLY A 424 0.61 -9.59 61.37
CA GLY A 424 0.52 -8.54 60.34
C GLY A 424 1.24 -8.97 59.07
N PHE A 425 1.12 -8.15 58.03
CA PHE A 425 1.91 -8.27 56.80
C PHE A 425 2.84 -7.07 56.70
N ASP A 426 4.11 -7.33 56.40
CA ASP A 426 5.15 -6.32 56.32
C ASP A 426 5.64 -6.24 54.88
N LEU A 427 5.80 -5.03 54.35
CA LEU A 427 6.23 -4.83 52.96
C LEU A 427 7.68 -5.32 52.82
N ARG A 428 7.91 -6.15 51.79
CA ARG A 428 9.22 -6.72 51.51
C ARG A 428 9.76 -6.22 50.17
N VAL A 429 11.01 -5.78 50.20
CA VAL A 429 11.82 -5.53 49.00
C VAL A 429 13.00 -6.49 48.98
N ARG A 430 13.21 -7.19 47.87
CA ARG A 430 14.29 -8.14 47.68
C ARG A 430 15.01 -7.84 46.37
N VAL A 431 16.27 -7.47 46.46
CA VAL A 431 17.12 -7.22 45.28
C VAL A 431 18.03 -8.41 45.04
N VAL A 432 17.99 -8.93 43.83
CA VAL A 432 18.63 -10.17 43.40
C VAL A 432 19.49 -9.90 42.19
N THR A 433 20.75 -10.33 42.24
CA THR A 433 21.67 -10.23 41.10
C THR A 433 21.25 -11.13 39.95
N ASP A 434 21.77 -10.87 38.75
CA ASP A 434 21.64 -11.70 37.55
C ASP A 434 21.91 -13.21 37.76
N SER A 435 22.77 -13.55 38.73
CA SER A 435 23.14 -14.91 39.12
C SER A 435 22.23 -15.57 40.17
N GLY A 436 21.14 -14.91 40.57
CA GLY A 436 20.21 -15.37 41.60
C GLY A 436 20.67 -15.11 43.04
N VAL A 437 21.82 -14.46 43.25
CA VAL A 437 22.29 -14.11 44.61
C VAL A 437 21.54 -12.89 45.13
N THR A 438 20.93 -12.98 46.31
CA THR A 438 20.33 -11.83 47.00
C THR A 438 21.41 -10.79 47.34
N ALA A 439 21.30 -9.61 46.75
CA ALA A 439 22.17 -8.47 47.03
C ALA A 439 21.82 -7.84 48.38
N TRP A 440 20.54 -7.55 48.60
CA TRP A 440 20.02 -7.06 49.88
C TRP A 440 18.50 -7.29 49.98
N THR A 441 17.98 -7.17 51.20
CA THR A 441 16.54 -7.19 51.49
C THR A 441 16.20 -6.05 52.42
N SER A 442 15.02 -5.45 52.24
CA SER A 442 14.43 -4.50 53.18
C SER A 442 13.07 -5.01 53.64
N LEU A 443 12.78 -4.81 54.92
CA LEU A 443 11.46 -5.03 55.51
C LEU A 443 10.97 -3.67 56.00
N ILE A 444 9.78 -3.27 55.55
CA ILE A 444 9.14 -2.03 55.95
C ILE A 444 7.87 -2.43 56.71
N ASP A 445 7.90 -2.17 58.01
CA ASP A 445 6.89 -2.50 59.01
C ASP A 445 6.51 -1.17 59.69
N ASP A 446 5.64 -0.43 59.02
CA ASP A 446 5.15 0.87 59.47
C ASP A 446 3.79 0.74 60.15
N ALA A 447 3.07 -0.37 59.94
CA ALA A 447 1.75 -0.63 60.50
C ALA A 447 1.44 -2.14 60.68
N THR A 448 0.15 -2.52 60.73
CA THR A 448 -0.24 -3.95 60.81
C THR A 448 -0.34 -4.60 59.43
N THR A 449 -0.52 -3.79 58.39
CA THR A 449 -0.73 -4.24 57.02
C THR A 449 0.05 -3.31 56.10
N ASP A 450 1.17 -3.80 55.59
CA ASP A 450 2.05 -3.11 54.65
C ASP A 450 2.30 -4.04 53.45
N PHE A 451 1.96 -3.58 52.26
CA PHE A 451 2.11 -4.33 51.01
C PHE A 451 2.71 -3.44 49.94
N ALA A 452 3.65 -4.00 49.18
CA ALA A 452 3.97 -3.49 47.85
C ALA A 452 3.16 -4.28 46.81
N ARG A 453 2.55 -3.56 45.87
CA ARG A 453 1.75 -4.13 44.78
C ARG A 453 2.51 -4.09 43.45
N ASP A 454 3.25 -3.02 43.22
CA ASP A 454 3.99 -2.83 41.99
C ASP A 454 5.30 -2.07 42.23
N VAL A 455 6.26 -2.21 41.30
CA VAL A 455 7.58 -1.61 41.33
C VAL A 455 8.04 -1.21 39.94
N THR A 456 8.63 -0.03 39.83
CA THR A 456 9.33 0.44 38.63
C THR A 456 10.67 1.07 38.99
N THR A 457 11.55 1.23 38.01
CA THR A 457 12.90 1.77 38.20
C THR A 457 13.20 2.85 37.16
N PHE A 458 13.92 3.89 37.58
CA PHE A 458 14.44 4.88 36.66
C PHE A 458 15.75 5.46 37.18
N GLY A 459 16.82 5.30 36.39
CA GLY A 459 18.18 5.58 36.85
C GLY A 459 18.51 4.74 38.09
N ASP A 460 19.05 5.38 39.11
CA ASP A 460 19.48 4.73 40.36
C ASP A 460 18.38 4.70 41.43
N THR A 461 17.12 4.90 41.03
CA THR A 461 15.97 4.95 41.95
C THR A 461 14.97 3.83 41.64
N THR A 462 14.51 3.17 42.69
CA THR A 462 13.37 2.25 42.68
C THR A 462 12.15 2.96 43.24
N TYR A 463 11.02 2.89 42.54
CA TYR A 463 9.73 3.41 42.97
C TYR A 463 8.77 2.25 43.20
N ILE A 464 8.04 2.29 44.32
CA ILE A 464 7.16 1.21 44.76
C ILE A 464 5.80 1.83 45.07
N ALA A 465 4.73 1.22 44.57
CA ALA A 465 3.36 1.49 44.97
C ALA A 465 2.78 0.35 45.80
N GLY A 466 1.87 0.70 46.69
CA GLY A 466 1.16 -0.27 47.51
C GLY A 466 0.30 0.41 48.56
N PHE A 467 0.28 -0.12 49.77
CA PHE A 467 -0.49 0.44 50.88
C PHE A 467 0.12 0.08 52.23
N ALA A 468 -0.15 0.92 53.21
CA ALA A 468 0.34 0.80 54.58
C ALA A 468 -0.72 1.31 55.56
N GLY A 469 -0.99 0.58 56.63
CA GLY A 469 -1.87 1.07 57.70
C GLY A 469 -2.51 -0.03 58.57
N PRO A 470 -3.42 0.37 59.47
CA PRO A 470 -4.26 -0.56 60.21
C PRO A 470 -5.14 -1.38 59.25
N ALA A 471 -5.33 -2.66 59.55
CA ALA A 471 -6.21 -3.51 58.75
C ALA A 471 -7.63 -2.93 58.64
N GLY A 472 -8.08 -2.66 57.40
CA GLY A 472 -9.37 -2.02 57.07
C GLY A 472 -9.41 -0.49 57.14
N ASP A 473 -8.26 0.15 57.31
CA ASP A 473 -8.06 1.61 57.29
C ASP A 473 -6.66 1.91 56.71
N GLU A 474 -6.26 1.14 55.69
CA GLU A 474 -4.95 1.29 55.04
C GLU A 474 -4.92 2.53 54.14
N ASP A 475 -3.77 3.22 54.10
CA ASP A 475 -3.53 4.35 53.20
C ASP A 475 -2.68 3.89 52.00
N GLY A 476 -2.91 4.48 50.83
CA GLY A 476 -2.08 4.23 49.65
C GLY A 476 -0.64 4.69 49.87
N LEU A 477 0.35 3.88 49.52
CA LEU A 477 1.77 4.16 49.74
C LEU A 477 2.51 4.31 48.42
N VAL A 478 3.33 5.35 48.31
CA VAL A 478 4.38 5.46 47.28
C VAL A 478 5.71 5.69 47.97
N LEU A 479 6.72 4.91 47.59
CA LEU A 479 8.04 4.92 48.19
C LEU A 479 9.12 4.99 47.10
N ALA A 480 10.12 5.83 47.30
CA ALA A 480 11.34 5.85 46.49
C ALA A 480 12.55 5.42 47.31
N LEU A 481 13.33 4.49 46.76
CA LEU A 481 14.54 3.94 47.35
C LEU A 481 15.74 4.16 46.41
N ASP A 482 16.94 4.34 46.98
CA ASP A 482 18.18 4.25 46.22
C ASP A 482 18.60 2.78 45.95
N LEU A 483 19.66 2.58 45.17
CA LEU A 483 20.21 1.25 44.84
C LEU A 483 20.67 0.42 46.04
N GLU A 484 20.89 1.06 47.19
CA GLU A 484 21.26 0.41 48.45
C GLU A 484 20.05 0.15 49.36
N GLY A 485 18.85 0.54 48.94
CA GLY A 485 17.60 0.35 49.67
C GLY A 485 17.33 1.43 50.72
N ASN A 486 18.06 2.55 50.71
CA ASN A 486 17.75 3.67 51.60
C ASN A 486 16.57 4.47 51.05
N SER A 487 15.64 4.85 51.93
CA SER A 487 14.52 5.71 51.55
C SER A 487 15.00 7.10 51.15
N LEU A 488 14.65 7.48 49.92
CA LEU A 488 14.82 8.84 49.40
C LEU A 488 13.64 9.71 49.83
N TRP A 489 12.42 9.18 49.67
CA TRP A 489 11.18 9.78 50.13
C TRP A 489 10.06 8.72 50.19
N SER A 490 9.02 9.00 50.96
CA SER A 490 7.76 8.24 50.97
C SER A 490 6.57 9.19 51.06
N GLN A 491 5.43 8.78 50.52
CA GLN A 491 4.16 9.49 50.57
C GLN A 491 3.03 8.52 50.90
N LEU A 492 2.12 8.95 51.77
CA LEU A 492 0.86 8.27 52.01
C LEU A 492 -0.29 9.03 51.34
N HIS A 493 -1.33 8.30 50.98
CA HIS A 493 -2.57 8.81 50.41
C HIS A 493 -3.75 8.27 51.21
N ALA A 494 -4.40 9.16 51.94
CA ALA A 494 -5.67 8.92 52.59
C ALA A 494 -6.78 9.57 51.77
N GLY A 495 -7.84 8.82 51.49
CA GLY A 495 -8.99 9.23 50.72
C GLY A 495 -9.88 10.25 51.42
N ALA A 496 -11.00 10.59 50.77
CA ALA A 496 -11.95 11.56 51.31
C ALA A 496 -12.67 11.09 52.59
N ALA A 497 -12.79 9.77 52.80
CA ALA A 497 -13.39 9.16 53.98
C ALA A 497 -12.43 8.18 54.65
N ALA A 498 -12.63 7.91 55.95
CA ALA A 498 -11.91 6.84 56.63
C ALA A 498 -12.30 5.49 56.02
N GLY A 499 -11.32 4.66 55.71
CA GLY A 499 -11.51 3.43 54.96
C GLY A 499 -10.21 2.97 54.31
N THR A 500 -10.37 2.05 53.37
CA THR A 500 -9.24 1.43 52.67
C THR A 500 -8.93 2.23 51.40
N ASP A 501 -7.72 2.73 51.32
CA ASP A 501 -7.12 3.40 50.17
C ASP A 501 -5.88 2.60 49.76
N ARG A 502 -5.80 2.19 48.50
CA ARG A 502 -4.69 1.32 48.03
C ARG A 502 -4.22 1.74 46.67
N PHE A 503 -2.90 1.85 46.50
CA PHE A 503 -2.30 1.91 45.18
C PHE A 503 -1.99 0.49 44.67
N GLY A 504 -2.31 0.28 43.39
CA GLY A 504 -2.08 -0.94 42.65
C GLY A 504 -0.81 -0.88 41.78
N GLY A 505 -0.62 0.23 41.06
CA GLY A 505 0.44 0.39 40.05
C GLY A 505 1.26 1.67 40.19
N VAL A 506 2.50 1.66 39.68
CA VAL A 506 3.39 2.81 39.63
C VAL A 506 4.18 2.89 38.31
N ALA A 507 4.17 4.07 37.69
CA ALA A 507 4.98 4.38 36.52
C ALA A 507 5.84 5.62 36.74
N VAL A 508 6.95 5.70 36.02
CA VAL A 508 7.86 6.85 36.05
C VAL A 508 8.27 7.23 34.63
N ASN A 509 8.24 8.53 34.33
CA ASN A 509 8.66 9.02 33.02
C ASN A 509 10.16 9.34 32.98
N ALA A 510 10.68 9.65 31.79
CA ALA A 510 12.08 10.02 31.59
C ALA A 510 12.51 11.33 32.32
N GLY A 511 11.54 12.13 32.78
CA GLY A 511 11.78 13.30 33.63
C GLY A 511 11.91 12.96 35.13
N GLY A 512 11.63 11.71 35.52
CA GLY A 512 11.55 11.25 36.91
C GLY A 512 10.24 11.61 37.60
N GLU A 513 9.22 12.08 36.87
CA GLU A 513 7.88 12.27 37.43
C GLU A 513 7.21 10.91 37.60
N VAL A 514 6.55 10.71 38.73
CA VAL A 514 6.00 9.41 39.14
C VAL A 514 4.49 9.51 39.14
N VAL A 515 3.82 8.49 38.61
CA VAL A 515 2.37 8.34 38.66
C VAL A 515 2.04 7.08 39.43
N SER A 516 1.14 7.18 40.40
CA SER A 516 0.61 6.05 41.16
C SER A 516 -0.89 5.98 40.97
N VAL A 517 -1.42 4.77 40.79
CA VAL A 517 -2.85 4.54 40.57
C VAL A 517 -3.42 3.53 41.54
N GLY A 518 -4.71 3.61 41.81
CA GLY A 518 -5.41 2.66 42.65
C GLY A 518 -6.85 3.04 42.91
N PHE A 519 -7.30 2.84 44.14
CA PHE A 519 -8.61 3.30 44.59
C PHE A 519 -8.56 3.94 45.97
N GLU A 520 -9.48 4.85 46.23
CA GLU A 520 -9.70 5.46 47.54
C GLU A 520 -11.14 5.23 48.03
N THR A 521 -11.37 5.22 49.35
CA THR A 521 -12.72 5.19 49.91
C THR A 521 -13.34 6.58 49.83
N GLY A 522 -14.26 6.73 48.87
CA GLY A 522 -15.07 7.91 48.65
C GLY A 522 -16.34 7.97 49.51
N PRO A 523 -17.18 9.00 49.31
CA PRO A 523 -18.47 9.15 49.98
C PRO A 523 -19.48 8.05 49.64
N VAL A 524 -19.32 7.41 48.47
CA VAL A 524 -20.16 6.33 47.95
C VAL A 524 -19.24 5.23 47.40
N TYR A 525 -18.67 4.39 48.27
CA TYR A 525 -17.74 3.30 47.93
C TYR A 525 -16.40 3.77 47.35
N HIS A 526 -15.71 2.90 46.58
CA HIS A 526 -14.33 3.12 46.17
C HIS A 526 -14.27 3.85 44.83
N ASP A 527 -13.51 4.93 44.79
CA ASP A 527 -13.30 5.77 43.61
C ASP A 527 -11.88 5.51 43.07
N VAL A 528 -11.70 5.56 41.75
CA VAL A 528 -10.36 5.46 41.14
C VAL A 528 -9.54 6.68 41.51
N VAL A 529 -8.28 6.47 41.89
CA VAL A 529 -7.33 7.56 42.11
C VAL A 529 -6.16 7.45 41.14
N VAL A 530 -5.84 8.56 40.47
CA VAL A 530 -4.62 8.74 39.67
C VAL A 530 -3.86 9.92 40.25
N LYS A 531 -2.61 9.69 40.67
CA LYS A 531 -1.84 10.70 41.40
C LYS A 531 -0.45 10.87 40.82
N LYS A 532 -0.12 12.10 40.42
CA LYS A 532 1.20 12.48 39.92
C LYS A 532 2.04 13.11 41.03
N HIS A 533 3.31 12.73 41.08
CA HIS A 533 4.32 13.22 42.00
C HIS A 533 5.52 13.75 41.22
N ALA A 534 6.12 14.83 41.71
CA ALA A 534 7.37 15.36 41.21
C ALA A 534 8.52 14.38 41.57
N PRO A 535 9.69 14.48 40.91
CA PRO A 535 10.81 13.56 41.19
C PRO A 535 11.25 13.49 42.67
N GLY A 536 11.01 14.56 43.43
CA GLY A 536 11.27 14.61 44.87
C GLY A 536 10.14 14.08 45.76
N GLY A 537 9.11 13.44 45.20
CA GLY A 537 7.96 12.89 45.92
C GLY A 537 6.88 13.90 46.31
N ALA A 538 7.00 15.17 45.91
CA ALA A 538 5.96 16.15 46.19
C ALA A 538 4.74 15.91 45.28
N PRO A 539 3.50 15.90 45.80
CA PRO A 539 2.32 15.74 44.95
C PRO A 539 2.18 16.92 43.98
N VAL A 540 1.91 16.62 42.72
CA VAL A 540 1.68 17.61 41.65
C VAL A 540 0.18 17.81 41.47
N TRP A 541 -0.54 16.72 41.19
CA TRP A 541 -1.98 16.69 41.07
C TRP A 541 -2.53 15.31 41.47
N THR A 542 -3.83 15.27 41.77
CA THR A 542 -4.58 14.04 42.06
C THR A 542 -5.92 14.17 41.38
N GLU A 543 -6.21 13.21 40.50
CA GLU A 543 -7.51 13.05 39.87
C GLU A 543 -8.21 11.86 40.53
N VAL A 544 -9.47 12.07 40.89
CA VAL A 544 -10.35 11.05 41.44
C VAL A 544 -11.52 10.90 40.48
N TRP A 545 -11.78 9.66 40.07
CA TRP A 545 -12.87 9.34 39.17
C TRP A 545 -13.81 8.32 39.81
N ASP A 546 -15.10 8.60 39.70
CA ASP A 546 -16.21 7.79 40.18
C ASP A 546 -17.20 7.67 39.02
N ASN A 547 -17.70 6.46 38.75
CA ASN A 547 -18.78 6.26 37.81
C ASN A 547 -20.13 6.67 38.44
N PRO A 548 -20.70 7.85 38.07
CA PRO A 548 -21.84 8.42 38.78
C PRO A 548 -23.13 7.63 38.62
N ASP A 549 -23.18 6.72 37.65
CA ASP A 549 -24.34 5.88 37.37
C ASP A 549 -24.41 4.66 38.31
N LEU A 550 -23.36 4.42 39.10
CA LEU A 550 -23.19 3.22 39.90
C LEU A 550 -22.87 3.56 41.36
N ASN A 551 -23.17 2.60 42.24
CA ASN A 551 -23.13 2.80 43.69
C ASN A 551 -22.06 1.91 44.35
N TRP A 552 -21.17 1.31 43.57
CA TRP A 552 -20.14 0.35 43.99
C TRP A 552 -18.79 0.68 43.36
N GLY A 553 -17.74 -0.05 43.76
CA GLY A 553 -16.37 0.43 43.63
C GLY A 553 -15.74 0.28 42.24
N ASP A 554 -15.06 1.34 41.82
CA ASP A 554 -14.16 1.37 40.68
C ASP A 554 -12.71 1.22 41.15
N ARG A 555 -11.84 0.57 40.36
CA ARG A 555 -10.44 0.34 40.74
C ARG A 555 -9.51 0.45 39.56
N ALA A 556 -8.43 1.24 39.72
CA ALA A 556 -7.26 1.12 38.87
C ALA A 556 -6.34 0.02 39.40
N GLN A 557 -5.83 -0.82 38.50
CA GLN A 557 -4.92 -1.92 38.82
C GLN A 557 -3.48 -1.55 38.51
N GLU A 558 -3.23 -1.02 37.30
CA GLU A 558 -1.89 -0.79 36.77
C GLU A 558 -1.82 0.51 35.95
N VAL A 559 -0.61 1.07 35.82
CA VAL A 559 -0.36 2.28 35.04
C VAL A 559 0.93 2.17 34.24
N THR A 560 0.91 2.72 33.02
CA THR A 560 2.12 2.96 32.23
C THR A 560 2.15 4.42 31.75
N ILE A 561 3.32 4.89 31.35
CA ILE A 561 3.50 6.19 30.72
C ILE A 561 4.15 5.97 29.36
N ASP A 562 3.57 6.53 28.30
CA ASP A 562 4.11 6.43 26.94
C ASP A 562 5.28 7.40 26.70
N SER A 563 5.90 7.34 25.53
CA SER A 563 7.07 8.16 25.20
C SER A 563 6.79 9.67 25.16
N LEU A 564 5.52 10.05 24.96
CA LEU A 564 5.04 11.44 24.98
C LEU A 564 4.70 11.93 26.39
N GLY A 565 4.69 11.04 27.37
CA GLY A 565 4.35 11.33 28.76
C GLY A 565 2.87 11.19 29.09
N ALA A 566 2.05 10.69 28.16
CA ALA A 566 0.66 10.41 28.42
C ALA A 566 0.54 9.19 29.36
N ILE A 567 -0.45 9.24 30.24
CA ILE A 567 -0.65 8.27 31.32
C ILE A 567 -1.76 7.32 30.89
N VAL A 568 -1.49 6.03 30.90
CA VAL A 568 -2.47 5.00 30.56
C VAL A 568 -2.72 4.14 31.78
N VAL A 569 -3.99 4.02 32.16
CA VAL A 569 -4.43 3.33 33.36
C VAL A 569 -5.37 2.19 32.95
N ALA A 570 -5.11 1.01 33.49
CA ALA A 570 -5.95 -0.16 33.33
C ALA A 570 -6.69 -0.47 34.63
N GLY A 571 -7.93 -0.94 34.52
CA GLY A 571 -8.72 -1.26 35.71
C GLY A 571 -10.04 -1.96 35.43
N GLN A 572 -10.90 -1.90 36.45
CA GLN A 572 -12.25 -2.47 36.41
C GLN A 572 -13.26 -1.50 37.03
N THR A 573 -14.48 -1.55 36.51
CA THR A 573 -15.64 -0.78 37.00
C THR A 573 -16.74 -1.79 37.27
N TRP A 574 -17.51 -1.57 38.33
CA TRP A 574 -18.66 -2.43 38.58
C TRP A 574 -19.72 -2.22 37.47
N THR A 575 -20.63 -3.17 37.24
CA THR A 575 -21.70 -3.02 36.23
C THR A 575 -23.08 -3.31 36.82
N ALA A 576 -24.07 -2.47 36.54
CA ALA A 576 -25.41 -2.60 37.14
C ALA A 576 -26.24 -3.78 36.59
N GLY A 577 -26.19 -4.94 37.27
CA GLY A 577 -26.78 -6.16 36.68
C GLY A 577 -26.97 -7.40 37.57
N GLN A 578 -27.55 -7.28 38.76
CA GLN A 578 -28.10 -8.40 39.60
C GLN A 578 -27.15 -9.15 40.56
N ASP A 579 -25.82 -9.13 40.43
CA ASP A 579 -24.89 -9.72 41.42
C ASP A 579 -23.77 -8.74 41.86
N PHE A 580 -23.10 -9.04 43.00
CA PHE A 580 -22.08 -8.16 43.62
C PHE A 580 -20.68 -8.27 42.98
N ASP A 581 -20.49 -9.24 42.08
CA ASP A 581 -19.19 -9.63 41.53
C ASP A 581 -19.08 -9.39 40.01
N ASP A 582 -20.01 -8.63 39.42
CA ASP A 582 -19.98 -8.27 38.01
C ASP A 582 -19.15 -6.99 37.81
N TYR A 583 -18.02 -7.12 37.11
CA TYR A 583 -17.12 -6.03 36.78
C TYR A 583 -16.81 -6.05 35.29
N ASP A 584 -16.97 -4.90 34.64
CA ASP A 584 -16.43 -4.66 33.31
C ASP A 584 -15.02 -4.08 33.46
N THR A 585 -14.19 -4.28 32.44
CA THR A 585 -12.86 -3.69 32.44
C THR A 585 -12.82 -2.37 31.68
N TRP A 586 -11.84 -1.54 31.99
CA TRP A 586 -11.60 -0.31 31.25
C TRP A 586 -10.12 -0.01 31.08
N LEU A 587 -9.83 0.72 30.01
CA LEU A 587 -8.54 1.33 29.72
C LEU A 587 -8.77 2.84 29.52
N ARG A 588 -7.96 3.66 30.17
CA ARG A 588 -8.13 5.11 30.13
C ARG A 588 -6.80 5.81 29.94
N LYS A 589 -6.77 6.76 29.00
CA LYS A 589 -5.59 7.56 28.69
C LYS A 589 -5.79 9.01 29.10
N TYR A 590 -4.76 9.60 29.69
CA TYR A 590 -4.71 10.98 30.13
C TYR A 590 -3.49 11.67 29.53
N ASP A 591 -3.58 12.98 29.34
CA ASP A 591 -2.41 13.80 29.04
C ASP A 591 -1.50 13.99 30.26
N THR A 592 -0.39 14.70 30.08
CA THR A 592 0.60 14.96 31.15
C THR A 592 0.07 15.79 32.32
N ASP A 593 -1.02 16.53 32.09
CA ASP A 593 -1.68 17.42 33.04
C ASP A 593 -2.85 16.74 33.78
N GLY A 594 -3.19 15.49 33.40
CA GLY A 594 -4.25 14.70 34.02
C GLY A 594 -5.61 14.86 33.34
N ASN A 595 -5.70 15.51 32.18
CA ASN A 595 -6.95 15.58 31.42
C ASN A 595 -7.17 14.25 30.67
N GLU A 596 -8.39 13.72 30.73
CA GLU A 596 -8.75 12.52 29.96
C GLU A 596 -8.69 12.80 28.46
N LEU A 597 -7.97 11.94 27.73
CA LEU A 597 -7.95 11.91 26.27
C LEU A 597 -9.03 10.97 25.75
N TRP A 598 -9.08 9.74 26.27
CA TRP A 598 -10.10 8.76 25.95
C TRP A 598 -10.27 7.71 27.05
N THR A 599 -11.45 7.09 27.09
CA THR A 599 -11.78 5.94 27.94
C THR A 599 -12.46 4.87 27.10
N ARG A 600 -12.07 3.62 27.31
CA ARG A 600 -12.66 2.45 26.67
C ARG A 600 -13.08 1.44 27.73
N THR A 601 -14.37 1.12 27.77
CA THR A 601 -14.94 0.08 28.65
C THR A 601 -15.30 -1.14 27.82
N GLU A 602 -14.96 -2.32 28.33
CA GLU A 602 -15.14 -3.59 27.64
C GLU A 602 -15.62 -4.65 28.62
N ALA A 603 -16.40 -5.60 28.12
CA ALA A 603 -16.91 -6.74 28.88
C ALA A 603 -16.72 -8.02 28.06
N GLY A 604 -16.67 -9.14 28.76
CA GLY A 604 -16.71 -10.48 28.20
C GLY A 604 -18.08 -10.80 27.57
N PRO A 605 -18.19 -11.98 26.94
CA PRO A 605 -19.45 -12.44 26.34
C PRO A 605 -20.61 -12.64 27.33
N VAL A 606 -20.33 -12.75 28.62
CA VAL A 606 -21.34 -12.89 29.69
C VAL A 606 -20.98 -12.00 30.88
N ASP A 607 -22.01 -11.62 31.65
CA ASP A 607 -21.82 -10.89 32.90
C ASP A 607 -20.94 -11.71 33.86
N GLY A 608 -19.89 -11.08 34.39
CA GLY A 608 -18.90 -11.69 35.30
C GLY A 608 -17.81 -10.70 35.70
N GLU A 609 -16.70 -11.20 36.24
CA GLU A 609 -15.57 -10.35 36.66
C GLU A 609 -14.50 -10.29 35.56
N ASP A 610 -14.56 -9.23 34.76
CA ASP A 610 -13.61 -8.88 33.70
C ASP A 610 -12.65 -7.81 34.20
N VAL A 611 -11.34 -8.05 34.02
CA VAL A 611 -10.31 -7.19 34.62
C VAL A 611 -9.08 -7.13 33.73
N TRP A 612 -8.64 -5.93 33.42
CA TRP A 612 -7.27 -5.64 33.01
C TRP A 612 -6.38 -5.51 34.25
N TRP A 613 -5.50 -6.49 34.44
CA TRP A 613 -4.60 -6.58 35.58
C TRP A 613 -3.31 -5.81 35.37
N ALA A 614 -2.83 -5.73 34.13
CA ALA A 614 -1.56 -5.08 33.81
C ALA A 614 -1.62 -4.34 32.47
N VAL A 615 -0.87 -3.25 32.38
CA VAL A 615 -0.64 -2.48 31.16
C VAL A 615 0.83 -2.07 31.04
N ALA A 616 1.38 -2.12 29.83
CA ALA A 616 2.72 -1.64 29.52
C ALA A 616 2.74 -0.94 28.16
N ALA A 617 3.59 0.08 28.01
CA ALA A 617 3.83 0.72 26.72
C ALA A 617 4.93 -0.03 25.94
N ALA A 618 4.68 -0.33 24.68
CA ALA A 618 5.70 -0.81 23.74
C ALA A 618 6.60 0.36 23.28
N PRO A 619 7.79 0.10 22.70
CA PRO A 619 8.67 1.15 22.18
C PRO A 619 8.06 2.03 21.08
N ASN A 620 7.01 1.56 20.41
CA ASN A 620 6.22 2.32 19.43
C ASN A 620 4.95 2.95 20.06
N ASP A 621 4.87 3.02 21.38
CA ASP A 621 3.74 3.52 22.19
C ASP A 621 2.43 2.73 22.10
N ASP A 622 2.37 1.64 21.34
CA ASP A 622 1.24 0.70 21.43
C ASP A 622 1.09 0.19 22.87
N LEU A 623 -0.16 -0.03 23.27
CA LEU A 623 -0.50 -0.43 24.64
C LEU A 623 -0.65 -1.95 24.70
N LEU A 624 0.15 -2.58 25.55
CA LEU A 624 0.09 -4.00 25.83
C LEU A 624 -0.73 -4.19 27.11
N VAL A 625 -1.86 -4.90 27.02
CA VAL A 625 -2.79 -5.05 28.14
C VAL A 625 -3.04 -6.53 28.39
N ALA A 626 -2.84 -6.94 29.63
CA ALA A 626 -3.06 -8.32 30.09
C ALA A 626 -4.15 -8.36 31.16
N GLY A 627 -4.99 -9.38 31.08
CA GLY A 627 -6.08 -9.55 32.02
C GLY A 627 -6.86 -10.83 31.84
N THR A 628 -8.12 -10.74 32.22
CA THR A 628 -9.07 -11.85 32.21
C THR A 628 -10.44 -11.38 31.74
N MET A 629 -11.11 -12.25 30.99
CA MET A 629 -12.50 -12.06 30.54
C MET A 629 -13.33 -13.29 30.87
N THR A 630 -14.58 -13.11 31.29
CA THR A 630 -15.50 -14.19 31.65
C THR A 630 -16.07 -14.80 30.38
N SER A 631 -15.80 -16.08 30.16
CA SER A 631 -16.23 -16.81 28.97
C SER A 631 -17.68 -17.30 29.08
N GLU A 632 -18.26 -17.79 27.98
CA GLU A 632 -19.64 -18.32 27.98
C GLU A 632 -19.88 -19.48 28.97
N THR A 633 -18.82 -20.15 29.43
CA THR A 633 -18.92 -21.24 30.44
C THR A 633 -18.98 -20.70 31.88
N GLY A 634 -18.76 -19.40 32.08
CA GLY A 634 -18.64 -18.74 33.38
C GLY A 634 -17.26 -18.88 34.02
N CYS A 635 -16.31 -19.57 33.37
CA CYS A 635 -14.90 -19.52 33.75
C CYS A 635 -14.19 -18.35 33.05
N LYS A 636 -13.04 -17.97 33.59
CA LYS A 636 -12.25 -16.85 33.11
C LYS A 636 -11.22 -17.30 32.08
N ASP A 637 -11.13 -16.61 30.95
CA ASP A 637 -10.07 -16.83 29.96
C ASP A 637 -9.00 -15.74 30.10
N ALA A 638 -7.74 -16.13 29.99
CA ALA A 638 -6.63 -15.20 30.01
C ALA A 638 -6.59 -14.44 28.68
N VAL A 639 -6.60 -13.11 28.73
CA VAL A 639 -6.62 -12.26 27.53
C VAL A 639 -5.40 -11.34 27.53
N LEU A 640 -4.73 -11.30 26.38
CA LEU A 640 -3.65 -10.37 26.06
C LEU A 640 -4.05 -9.60 24.80
N ARG A 641 -4.06 -8.28 24.86
CA ARG A 641 -4.37 -7.41 23.73
C ARG A 641 -3.26 -6.39 23.49
N ARG A 642 -3.06 -6.04 22.22
CA ARG A 642 -2.27 -4.87 21.82
C ARG A 642 -3.21 -3.83 21.23
N TYR A 643 -3.19 -2.63 21.76
CA TYR A 643 -3.96 -1.49 21.27
C TYR A 643 -3.06 -0.48 20.58
N ALA A 644 -3.61 0.22 19.61
CA ALA A 644 -3.01 1.44 19.09
C ALA A 644 -2.93 2.51 20.21
N PRO A 645 -1.91 3.39 20.19
CA PRO A 645 -1.67 4.39 21.24
C PRO A 645 -2.87 5.32 21.51
#